data_AF-A0A9E2AI23-F1
#
_entry.id   AF-A0A9E2AI23-F1
#
_cell.length_a   1.000
_cell.length_b   1.000
_cell.length_c   1.000
_cell.angle_alpha   90.00
_cell.angle_beta   90.00
_cell.angle_gamma   90.00
#
_symmetry.space_group_name_H-M   'P 1'
#
loop_
_entity.id
_entity.type
_entity.pdbx_description
1 polymer ?
#
loop_
_entity_poly.entity_id
_entity_poly.type
_entity_poly.pdbx_seq_one_letter_code
_entity_poly.pdbx_strand_id
1 'polypeptide(L)'
;MARKIVQILLTPMLLVALVAGMTPTESSLPAAAAAPAGAASFTPLVPQRLFDTRTPAAPSGKLGAGDTLNVLVAGVGGVPPDATAVVLNVTGTQATGAGFVTIYPGTAQRPQASSLNLVPGQTAPNLVIVPLGPGGDINLYSSGGTHLLADVSGYFTAAGGAVSAGRFISIDPVRLFDTRTPAPPSGKLAAGSTLTVPVAGAVGVPVSGASAVVLNLTGTQADAAGFVTGFPTGSVRPQASVLNMERPGHAAANLIILPLGAAGQVNFFVQPGMHLLGDVVGYVTDSSDPVSEAGLFVPLTPGRIFDTRTQTPPSGKVPPASTVSAVHTGVAGIPTVGVSAVSLNVTGIQATNPGHITGFPTGNPIPVASALNLTFAGETRPNAAIVRPGTGGNISYYSAGGAHVLADANGYFTDGGAPAADSDGDGLTDAEELALGTDRFDPDTDDDALLDGWEVNGHPNGTPLPGADPLRKDIYVEMDYMSRASALNGLGPNQNVIDESVAVFANAPVANPDGSMGITFHLDLDDVVPYDNNLSPVVTEFDAIRNSWFNPLRRPIYHYMLWADRYSGGTSSGLSFGIDAADFIVTLGGWNGNNGGTDNQKIGTFIHELGHNLNLRHGGGDDVNYKPNYLSVMSYSFQTRGIKGPAGTVFDYQRSDLQALDENLLSEPSGLNAGPEWAGYGTAYYCSEIGRIEAVVLINIDWDCSGSIDGGTVANDVNNSGGSRSVLQSYNDWQNLSFSGGGVIGAGGDALLVPTPADRIAELGPELTEEQDAAHG
;
A
#
# COMPACT_ATOMS: atom_id res chain seq x y z
N MET A 1 73.37 26.38 39.73
CA MET A 1 72.61 27.63 39.88
C MET A 1 71.16 27.38 39.50
N ALA A 2 70.20 28.05 40.13
CA ALA A 2 68.78 27.78 39.96
C ALA A 2 68.15 28.58 38.81
N ARG A 3 67.07 28.03 38.23
CA ARG A 3 65.93 28.79 37.69
C ARG A 3 64.70 27.87 37.71
N LYS A 4 63.59 28.33 38.31
CA LYS A 4 62.25 27.75 38.18
C LYS A 4 61.30 28.81 37.65
N ILE A 5 60.32 28.36 36.89
CA ILE A 5 59.35 29.17 36.15
C ILE A 5 58.10 29.39 37.02
N VAL A 6 57.54 30.60 36.95
CA VAL A 6 56.12 30.89 37.25
C VAL A 6 55.66 31.92 36.22
N GLN A 7 54.45 31.78 35.69
CA GLN A 7 53.86 32.66 34.68
C GLN A 7 52.54 33.22 35.25
N ILE A 8 52.33 34.54 35.14
CA ILE A 8 51.22 35.26 35.77
C ILE A 8 50.46 36.11 34.74
N LEU A 9 49.15 36.19 34.95
CA LEU A 9 48.08 36.91 34.26
C LEU A 9 48.36 38.38 33.89
N LEU A 10 47.64 38.88 32.87
CA LEU A 10 46.92 40.17 32.90
C LEU A 10 45.88 40.29 31.77
N THR A 11 44.79 41.02 32.02
CA THR A 11 43.60 41.22 31.16
C THR A 11 43.68 42.49 30.30
N PRO A 12 42.73 42.73 29.37
CA PRO A 12 41.82 43.89 29.60
C PRO A 12 40.36 43.78 29.08
N MET A 13 39.43 44.24 29.93
CA MET A 13 38.38 45.27 29.70
C MET A 13 37.43 45.22 28.46
N LEU A 14 36.11 45.09 28.71
CA LEU A 14 35.03 45.59 27.83
C LEU A 14 33.74 45.90 28.63
N LEU A 15 33.05 47.01 28.32
CA LEU A 15 31.83 47.50 28.98
C LEU A 15 31.20 48.64 28.14
N VAL A 16 29.89 48.80 27.87
CA VAL A 16 28.67 47.96 27.88
C VAL A 16 27.67 48.60 26.90
N ALA A 17 26.72 47.82 26.34
CA ALA A 17 25.44 48.35 25.85
C ALA A 17 24.28 47.44 26.34
N LEU A 18 23.09 48.01 26.55
CA LEU A 18 22.05 47.47 27.42
C LEU A 18 20.96 46.71 26.65
N VAL A 19 20.68 45.46 27.03
CA VAL A 19 19.39 44.79 26.79
C VAL A 19 18.88 44.24 28.12
N ALA A 20 17.59 44.44 28.39
CA ALA A 20 17.02 44.20 29.71
C ALA A 20 16.51 42.76 29.90
N GLY A 21 16.82 42.20 31.08
CA GLY A 21 15.94 41.30 31.82
C GLY A 21 15.27 40.14 31.08
N MET A 22 16.04 39.11 30.74
CA MET A 22 15.52 37.74 30.67
C MET A 22 16.26 36.89 31.69
N THR A 23 15.53 36.38 32.69
CA THR A 23 16.01 35.26 33.51
C THR A 23 16.23 34.05 32.60
N PRO A 24 17.27 33.22 32.82
CA PRO A 24 17.34 31.95 32.14
C PRO A 24 16.13 31.12 32.56
N THR A 25 15.15 31.01 31.67
CA THR A 25 14.15 29.95 31.76
C THR A 25 14.92 28.64 31.74
N GLU A 26 14.81 27.84 32.79
CA GLU A 26 15.23 26.45 32.71
C GLU A 26 14.58 25.86 31.45
N SER A 27 15.39 25.31 30.56
CA SER A 27 14.89 24.59 29.40
C SER A 27 14.10 23.41 29.94
N SER A 28 12.78 23.56 30.01
CA SER A 28 11.90 22.44 30.25
C SER A 28 12.27 21.37 29.22
N LEU A 29 12.59 20.17 29.71
CA LEU A 29 12.66 18.98 28.87
C LEU A 29 11.42 18.96 27.97
N PRO A 30 11.53 18.53 26.69
CA PRO A 30 10.37 18.43 25.82
C PRO A 30 9.28 17.65 26.56
N ALA A 31 8.06 18.19 26.55
CA ALA A 31 6.93 17.47 27.12
C ALA A 31 6.89 16.09 26.47
N ALA A 32 6.73 15.04 27.28
CA ALA A 32 6.55 13.70 26.74
C ALA A 32 5.44 13.76 25.69
N ALA A 33 5.73 13.30 24.48
CA ALA A 33 4.76 13.25 23.40
C ALA A 33 3.50 12.49 23.88
N ALA A 34 2.34 12.87 23.37
CA ALA A 34 1.11 12.19 23.72
C ALA A 34 1.00 10.89 22.92
N ALA A 35 0.57 9.82 23.60
CA ALA A 35 0.27 8.53 22.97
C ALA A 35 -0.62 8.69 21.71
N PRO A 36 -0.44 7.81 20.69
CA PRO A 36 -1.21 7.87 19.46
C PRO A 36 -2.72 7.93 19.70
N ALA A 37 -3.44 8.65 18.83
CA ALA A 37 -4.87 8.83 18.95
C ALA A 37 -5.60 7.47 19.01
N GLY A 38 -6.38 7.24 20.07
CA GLY A 38 -7.10 5.98 20.29
C GLY A 38 -6.32 4.92 21.07
N ALA A 39 -5.08 5.17 21.48
CA ALA A 39 -4.33 4.29 22.38
C ALA A 39 -5.10 4.01 23.69
N ALA A 40 -5.04 2.77 24.17
CA ALA A 40 -5.87 2.29 25.26
C ALA A 40 -5.14 1.33 26.21
N SER A 41 -5.46 1.42 27.50
CA SER A 41 -4.93 0.56 28.56
C SER A 41 -5.88 -0.59 28.88
N PHE A 42 -5.36 -1.80 29.06
CA PHE A 42 -6.12 -3.00 29.38
C PHE A 42 -6.41 -3.15 30.88
N THR A 43 -7.63 -3.55 31.22
CA THR A 43 -7.99 -4.02 32.57
C THR A 43 -8.38 -5.51 32.50
N PRO A 44 -7.62 -6.42 33.15
CA PRO A 44 -7.98 -7.84 33.21
C PRO A 44 -9.19 -8.07 34.11
N LEU A 45 -10.04 -9.01 33.70
CA LEU A 45 -11.16 -9.52 34.51
C LEU A 45 -10.99 -11.01 34.78
N VAL A 46 -11.54 -11.50 35.89
CA VAL A 46 -11.72 -12.94 36.07
C VAL A 46 -12.70 -13.42 34.99
N PRO A 47 -12.35 -14.43 34.15
CA PRO A 47 -13.17 -14.83 33.02
C PRO A 47 -14.62 -15.13 33.42
N GLN A 48 -15.59 -14.44 32.81
CA GLN A 48 -17.00 -14.54 33.19
C GLN A 48 -17.94 -14.51 31.98
N ARG A 49 -19.04 -15.26 32.07
CA ARG A 49 -20.00 -15.45 30.98
C ARG A 49 -20.80 -14.18 30.72
N LEU A 50 -20.64 -13.61 29.52
CA LEU A 50 -21.42 -12.47 29.04
C LEU A 50 -22.79 -12.94 28.50
N PHE A 51 -22.79 -13.95 27.62
CA PHE A 51 -24.02 -14.56 27.10
C PHE A 51 -23.82 -16.02 26.65
N ASP A 52 -24.89 -16.80 26.63
CA ASP A 52 -24.92 -18.19 26.14
C ASP A 52 -26.22 -18.43 25.37
N THR A 53 -26.15 -18.46 24.04
CA THR A 53 -27.37 -18.55 23.21
C THR A 53 -28.08 -19.90 23.27
N ARG A 54 -27.53 -20.89 23.98
CA ARG A 54 -28.22 -22.17 24.27
C ARG A 54 -29.22 -22.04 25.42
N THR A 55 -29.10 -20.98 26.22
CA THR A 55 -30.00 -20.71 27.34
C THR A 55 -31.21 -19.88 26.90
N PRO A 56 -32.31 -19.85 27.68
CA PRO A 56 -33.46 -18.99 27.39
C PRO A 56 -33.21 -17.48 27.63
N ALA A 57 -32.07 -17.10 28.21
CA ALA A 57 -31.76 -15.70 28.50
C ALA A 57 -31.23 -14.99 27.25
N ALA A 58 -31.75 -13.80 26.95
CA ALA A 58 -31.31 -13.04 25.78
C ALA A 58 -29.83 -12.59 25.91
N PRO A 59 -29.03 -12.66 24.83
CA PRO A 59 -29.36 -13.21 23.52
C PRO A 59 -29.45 -14.75 23.54
N SER A 60 -30.56 -15.28 23.00
CA SER A 60 -30.94 -16.69 23.05
C SER A 60 -31.33 -17.21 21.67
N GLY A 61 -31.17 -18.52 21.45
CA GLY A 61 -31.50 -19.19 20.19
C GLY A 61 -30.28 -19.46 19.32
N LYS A 62 -30.41 -20.43 18.42
CA LYS A 62 -29.35 -20.76 17.47
C LYS A 62 -29.34 -19.75 16.33
N LEU A 63 -28.19 -19.22 15.97
CA LEU A 63 -28.06 -18.41 14.76
C LEU A 63 -28.20 -19.31 13.53
N GLY A 64 -28.92 -18.84 12.52
CA GLY A 64 -28.94 -19.38 11.17
C GLY A 64 -27.63 -19.13 10.39
N ALA A 65 -27.60 -19.65 9.17
CA ALA A 65 -26.58 -19.31 8.19
C ALA A 65 -26.97 -17.98 7.52
N GLY A 66 -26.11 -16.97 7.62
CA GLY A 66 -26.41 -15.60 7.19
C GLY A 66 -26.76 -14.65 8.34
N ASP A 67 -27.13 -15.17 9.51
CA ASP A 67 -27.59 -14.37 10.65
C ASP A 67 -26.44 -13.59 11.30
N THR A 68 -26.77 -12.42 11.84
CA THR A 68 -25.88 -11.60 12.67
C THR A 68 -26.55 -11.36 14.02
N LEU A 69 -25.83 -11.66 15.11
CA LEU A 69 -26.24 -11.32 16.46
C LEU A 69 -25.52 -10.04 16.91
N ASN A 70 -26.27 -8.98 17.20
CA ASN A 70 -25.77 -7.79 17.88
C ASN A 70 -25.83 -7.98 19.41
N VAL A 71 -24.79 -7.56 20.13
CA VAL A 71 -24.67 -7.70 21.59
C VAL A 71 -24.09 -6.42 22.19
N LEU A 72 -24.82 -5.81 23.11
CA LEU A 72 -24.30 -4.74 23.98
C LEU A 72 -23.28 -5.34 24.96
N VAL A 73 -22.09 -4.75 25.01
CA VAL A 73 -20.98 -5.18 25.87
C VAL A 73 -20.66 -4.13 26.95
N ALA A 74 -20.59 -2.85 26.57
CA ALA A 74 -20.31 -1.77 27.51
C ALA A 74 -21.39 -1.68 28.60
N GLY A 75 -20.95 -1.56 29.86
CA GLY A 75 -21.85 -1.61 31.03
C GLY A 75 -22.32 -3.01 31.43
N VAL A 76 -21.88 -4.08 30.76
CA VAL A 76 -22.29 -5.47 31.02
C VAL A 76 -21.08 -6.31 31.43
N GLY A 77 -21.28 -7.30 32.32
CA GLY A 77 -20.25 -8.29 32.65
C GLY A 77 -18.96 -7.73 33.25
N GLY A 78 -19.02 -6.55 33.90
CA GLY A 78 -17.84 -5.87 34.47
C GLY A 78 -17.06 -5.00 33.47
N VAL A 79 -17.50 -4.89 32.22
CA VAL A 79 -17.00 -3.91 31.25
C VAL A 79 -17.67 -2.55 31.54
N PRO A 80 -16.92 -1.43 31.68
CA PRO A 80 -17.49 -0.14 31.97
C PRO A 80 -18.13 0.50 30.71
N PRO A 81 -18.98 1.53 30.85
CA PRO A 81 -19.64 2.19 29.72
C PRO A 81 -18.70 2.93 28.75
N ASP A 82 -17.50 3.28 29.19
CA ASP A 82 -16.47 4.03 28.45
C ASP A 82 -15.36 3.12 27.88
N ALA A 83 -15.56 1.80 27.88
CA ALA A 83 -14.65 0.87 27.24
C ALA A 83 -14.58 1.10 25.72
N THR A 84 -13.38 1.09 25.16
CA THR A 84 -13.11 1.28 23.72
C THR A 84 -12.97 -0.04 22.98
N ALA A 85 -12.52 -1.10 23.66
CA ALA A 85 -12.46 -2.45 23.13
C ALA A 85 -12.67 -3.50 24.25
N VAL A 86 -12.98 -4.74 23.87
CA VAL A 86 -13.19 -5.86 24.79
C VAL A 86 -12.35 -7.07 24.40
N VAL A 87 -11.92 -7.85 25.40
CA VAL A 87 -11.32 -9.17 25.22
C VAL A 87 -12.32 -10.24 25.61
N LEU A 88 -12.76 -11.02 24.63
CA LEU A 88 -13.71 -12.12 24.79
C LEU A 88 -13.06 -13.45 24.40
N ASN A 89 -13.32 -14.52 25.13
CA ASN A 89 -13.20 -15.87 24.60
C ASN A 89 -14.55 -16.29 24.04
N VAL A 90 -14.67 -16.45 22.71
CA VAL A 90 -15.93 -16.76 22.05
C VAL A 90 -15.92 -18.22 21.60
N THR A 91 -16.93 -18.98 22.04
CA THR A 91 -17.07 -20.41 21.74
C THR A 91 -18.23 -20.62 20.79
N GLY A 92 -17.95 -21.23 19.64
CA GLY A 92 -18.95 -21.77 18.74
C GLY A 92 -19.25 -23.24 19.06
N THR A 93 -20.52 -23.63 18.99
CA THR A 93 -20.92 -25.02 19.25
C THR A 93 -22.16 -25.44 18.46
N GLN A 94 -22.34 -26.75 18.28
CA GLN A 94 -23.48 -27.37 17.61
C GLN A 94 -23.73 -26.78 16.20
N ALA A 95 -22.69 -26.48 15.42
CA ALA A 95 -22.83 -25.87 14.09
C ALA A 95 -23.78 -26.66 13.16
N THR A 96 -24.59 -25.96 12.37
CA THR A 96 -25.56 -26.57 11.42
C THR A 96 -24.84 -27.04 10.14
N GLY A 97 -24.00 -26.18 9.57
CA GLY A 97 -23.11 -26.48 8.45
C GLY A 97 -21.66 -26.13 8.78
N ALA A 98 -20.75 -26.44 7.86
CA ALA A 98 -19.39 -25.91 7.92
C ALA A 98 -19.42 -24.41 7.61
N GLY A 99 -18.63 -23.62 8.33
CA GLY A 99 -18.61 -22.17 8.15
C GLY A 99 -17.69 -21.46 9.14
N PHE A 100 -17.94 -20.17 9.33
CA PHE A 100 -17.14 -19.29 10.17
C PHE A 100 -18.03 -18.30 10.93
N VAL A 101 -17.43 -17.67 11.94
CA VAL A 101 -18.00 -16.55 12.69
C VAL A 101 -17.09 -15.34 12.46
N THR A 102 -17.66 -14.17 12.16
CA THR A 102 -16.93 -12.90 12.08
C THR A 102 -17.43 -11.97 13.18
N ILE A 103 -16.49 -11.45 13.97
CA ILE A 103 -16.79 -10.59 15.14
C ILE A 103 -16.19 -9.21 14.91
N TYR A 104 -17.01 -8.17 15.01
CA TYR A 104 -16.67 -6.81 14.57
C TYR A 104 -17.47 -5.74 15.34
N PRO A 105 -17.06 -4.46 15.32
CA PRO A 105 -17.77 -3.38 16.02
C PRO A 105 -19.22 -3.19 15.53
N GLY A 106 -20.13 -2.79 16.41
CA GLY A 106 -21.58 -2.75 16.19
C GLY A 106 -22.07 -2.01 14.94
N THR A 107 -21.40 -0.91 14.55
CA THR A 107 -21.76 -0.10 13.37
C THR A 107 -20.81 -0.26 12.18
N ALA A 108 -19.77 -1.09 12.30
CA ALA A 108 -18.79 -1.27 11.23
C ALA A 108 -19.33 -2.15 10.09
N GLN A 109 -18.81 -1.96 8.88
CA GLN A 109 -19.01 -2.95 7.80
C GLN A 109 -18.37 -4.28 8.20
N ARG A 110 -19.05 -5.40 7.91
CA ARG A 110 -18.55 -6.72 8.28
C ARG A 110 -17.25 -7.03 7.51
N PRO A 111 -16.11 -7.26 8.19
CA PRO A 111 -14.87 -7.61 7.50
C PRO A 111 -14.93 -8.98 6.81
N GLN A 112 -13.97 -9.22 5.92
CA GLN A 112 -13.73 -10.57 5.37
C GLN A 112 -13.03 -11.52 6.36
N ALA A 113 -12.48 -10.99 7.46
CA ALA A 113 -11.81 -11.76 8.50
C ALA A 113 -12.76 -12.75 9.19
N SER A 114 -12.31 -13.99 9.41
CA SER A 114 -13.02 -14.97 10.24
C SER A 114 -12.38 -15.07 11.61
N SER A 115 -13.16 -14.93 12.68
CA SER A 115 -12.73 -15.07 14.08
C SER A 115 -12.79 -16.53 14.56
N LEU A 116 -13.74 -17.32 14.06
CA LEU A 116 -13.87 -18.76 14.33
C LEU A 116 -14.13 -19.50 13.03
N ASN A 117 -13.64 -20.73 12.90
CA ASN A 117 -14.04 -21.67 11.85
C ASN A 117 -14.58 -22.94 12.52
N LEU A 118 -15.72 -23.43 12.03
CA LEU A 118 -16.49 -24.49 12.68
C LEU A 118 -17.00 -25.49 11.65
N VAL A 119 -16.95 -26.78 12.00
CA VAL A 119 -17.67 -27.85 11.30
C VAL A 119 -18.73 -28.50 12.20
N PRO A 120 -19.76 -29.17 11.64
CA PRO A 120 -20.77 -29.85 12.44
C PRO A 120 -20.16 -30.86 13.41
N GLY A 121 -20.64 -30.84 14.67
CA GLY A 121 -20.10 -31.64 15.77
C GLY A 121 -18.90 -31.02 16.51
N GLN A 122 -18.31 -29.92 16.01
CA GLN A 122 -17.23 -29.22 16.69
C GLN A 122 -17.74 -28.34 17.83
N THR A 123 -16.91 -28.13 18.85
CA THR A 123 -17.04 -27.07 19.84
C THR A 123 -15.67 -26.46 20.07
N ALA A 124 -15.46 -25.24 19.56
CA ALA A 124 -14.15 -24.59 19.54
C ALA A 124 -14.27 -23.14 20.05
N PRO A 125 -13.37 -22.73 20.96
CA PRO A 125 -13.19 -21.34 21.35
C PRO A 125 -12.15 -20.65 20.47
N ASN A 126 -12.17 -19.33 20.48
CA ASN A 126 -11.03 -18.49 20.14
C ASN A 126 -11.12 -17.20 20.96
N LEU A 127 -9.99 -16.72 21.46
CA LEU A 127 -9.91 -15.37 22.02
C LEU A 127 -10.03 -14.34 20.89
N VAL A 128 -10.75 -13.26 21.15
CA VAL A 128 -10.84 -12.11 20.26
C VAL A 128 -10.65 -10.83 21.06
N ILE A 129 -9.89 -9.91 20.47
CA ILE A 129 -9.89 -8.50 20.86
C ILE A 129 -10.73 -7.79 19.81
N VAL A 130 -11.74 -7.02 20.22
CA VAL A 130 -12.64 -6.34 19.29
C VAL A 130 -12.96 -4.93 19.79
N PRO A 131 -12.85 -3.88 18.94
CA PRO A 131 -13.32 -2.54 19.29
C PRO A 131 -14.83 -2.54 19.51
N LEU A 132 -15.31 -1.71 20.42
CA LEU A 132 -16.75 -1.52 20.61
C LEU A 132 -17.29 -0.49 19.60
N GLY A 133 -18.52 -0.68 19.14
CA GLY A 133 -19.23 0.34 18.37
C GLY A 133 -19.57 1.57 19.24
N PRO A 134 -20.02 2.69 18.64
CA PRO A 134 -20.43 3.88 19.41
C PRO A 134 -21.57 3.63 20.42
N GLY A 135 -22.32 2.53 20.26
CA GLY A 135 -23.34 2.07 21.21
C GLY A 135 -22.80 1.16 22.32
N GLY A 136 -21.48 0.90 22.36
CA GLY A 136 -20.86 -0.04 23.30
C GLY A 136 -21.03 -1.51 22.89
N ASP A 137 -21.33 -1.77 21.62
CA ASP A 137 -21.84 -3.04 21.10
C ASP A 137 -20.95 -3.69 20.03
N ILE A 138 -21.14 -5.00 19.85
CA ILE A 138 -20.44 -5.81 18.83
C ILE A 138 -21.44 -6.65 18.03
N ASN A 139 -21.04 -6.99 16.81
CA ASN A 139 -21.76 -7.92 15.94
C ASN A 139 -21.01 -9.26 15.86
N LEU A 140 -21.76 -10.36 15.86
CA LEU A 140 -21.29 -11.72 15.60
C LEU A 140 -22.08 -12.31 14.43
N TYR A 141 -21.48 -12.26 13.24
CA TYR A 141 -22.03 -12.88 12.03
C TYR A 141 -21.72 -14.38 11.97
N SER A 142 -22.67 -15.20 11.54
CA SER A 142 -22.55 -16.67 11.41
C SER A 142 -22.82 -17.12 9.97
N SER A 143 -21.82 -17.67 9.28
CA SER A 143 -22.02 -18.16 7.89
C SER A 143 -22.60 -19.58 7.82
N GLY A 144 -22.31 -20.44 8.81
CA GLY A 144 -22.75 -21.85 8.84
C GLY A 144 -23.91 -22.18 9.81
N GLY A 145 -24.35 -21.22 10.60
CA GLY A 145 -25.34 -21.41 11.67
C GLY A 145 -24.76 -22.12 12.91
N THR A 146 -24.83 -21.51 14.09
CA THR A 146 -24.21 -22.05 15.32
C THR A 146 -24.84 -21.45 16.60
N HIS A 147 -24.61 -22.09 17.74
CA HIS A 147 -24.77 -21.45 19.04
C HIS A 147 -23.47 -20.72 19.42
N LEU A 148 -23.60 -19.51 19.95
CA LEU A 148 -22.48 -18.68 20.38
C LEU A 148 -22.53 -18.46 21.88
N LEU A 149 -21.36 -18.49 22.50
CA LEU A 149 -21.12 -18.22 23.90
C LEU A 149 -19.95 -17.23 23.96
N ALA A 150 -20.01 -16.21 24.81
CA ALA A 150 -18.87 -15.32 25.02
C ALA A 150 -18.54 -15.20 26.51
N ASP A 151 -17.27 -15.41 26.86
CA ASP A 151 -16.71 -15.20 28.19
C ASP A 151 -15.77 -13.97 28.16
N VAL A 152 -16.09 -12.90 28.88
CA VAL A 152 -15.24 -11.70 28.94
C VAL A 152 -14.05 -11.93 29.89
N SER A 153 -12.85 -11.61 29.41
CA SER A 153 -11.58 -11.74 30.14
C SER A 153 -10.90 -10.39 30.43
N GLY A 154 -11.45 -9.29 29.91
CA GLY A 154 -11.02 -7.93 30.22
C GLY A 154 -11.52 -6.93 29.18
N TYR A 155 -11.15 -5.67 29.36
CA TYR A 155 -11.54 -4.56 28.48
C TYR A 155 -10.41 -3.54 28.34
N PHE A 156 -10.52 -2.66 27.35
CA PHE A 156 -9.64 -1.52 27.15
C PHE A 156 -10.42 -0.22 27.37
N THR A 157 -9.76 0.78 27.96
CA THR A 157 -10.24 2.17 28.07
C THR A 157 -9.19 3.10 27.49
N ALA A 158 -9.62 4.21 26.89
CA ALA A 158 -8.70 5.20 26.31
C ALA A 158 -7.64 5.65 27.33
N ALA A 159 -6.38 5.64 26.90
CA ALA A 159 -5.24 6.15 27.67
C ALA A 159 -4.92 7.56 27.16
N GLY A 160 -5.04 8.56 28.04
CA GLY A 160 -4.73 9.96 27.71
C GLY A 160 -3.22 10.28 27.69
N GLY A 161 -2.38 9.31 27.30
CA GLY A 161 -0.93 9.33 27.42
C GLY A 161 -0.37 8.19 28.28
N ALA A 162 0.87 8.33 28.73
CA ALA A 162 1.60 7.33 29.52
C ALA A 162 0.90 6.86 30.81
N VAL A 163 0.95 5.54 31.06
CA VAL A 163 0.37 4.90 32.26
C VAL A 163 1.35 3.91 32.88
N SER A 164 1.12 3.49 34.13
CA SER A 164 1.83 2.34 34.73
C SER A 164 1.15 1.03 34.36
N ALA A 165 -0.12 0.88 34.75
CA ALA A 165 -0.88 -0.36 34.67
C ALA A 165 -1.58 -0.54 33.32
N GLY A 166 -1.86 -1.80 32.97
CA GLY A 166 -2.68 -2.14 31.80
C GLY A 166 -1.95 -2.09 30.46
N ARG A 167 -0.62 -2.04 30.48
CA ARG A 167 0.23 -2.07 29.27
C ARG A 167 0.64 -3.51 29.00
N PHE A 168 0.62 -3.94 27.75
CA PHE A 168 1.10 -5.25 27.35
C PHE A 168 2.61 -5.22 27.04
N ILE A 169 3.38 -6.04 27.73
CA ILE A 169 4.81 -6.23 27.46
C ILE A 169 4.97 -7.55 26.71
N SER A 170 5.38 -7.47 25.43
CA SER A 170 5.66 -8.64 24.60
C SER A 170 6.97 -9.32 25.02
N ILE A 171 6.97 -10.66 25.01
CA ILE A 171 8.19 -11.47 25.15
C ILE A 171 8.25 -12.48 24.01
N ASP A 172 9.45 -12.97 23.68
CA ASP A 172 9.59 -14.10 22.75
C ASP A 172 8.85 -15.33 23.29
N PRO A 173 7.99 -16.01 22.48
CA PRO A 173 7.17 -17.12 22.94
C PRO A 173 7.95 -18.23 23.63
N VAL A 174 7.67 -18.50 24.90
CA VAL A 174 8.47 -19.40 25.73
C VAL A 174 7.62 -20.32 26.61
N ARG A 175 8.02 -21.60 26.67
CA ARG A 175 7.32 -22.66 27.41
C ARG A 175 7.48 -22.45 28.93
N LEU A 176 6.39 -22.09 29.62
CA LEU A 176 6.32 -22.01 31.07
C LEU A 176 6.18 -23.38 31.73
N PHE A 177 5.32 -24.24 31.16
CA PHE A 177 5.09 -25.60 31.68
C PHE A 177 4.63 -26.57 30.59
N ASP A 178 5.00 -27.85 30.71
CA ASP A 178 4.55 -28.94 29.84
C ASP A 178 4.36 -30.20 30.67
N THR A 179 3.11 -30.54 31.01
CA THR A 179 2.84 -31.67 31.91
C THR A 179 3.10 -33.05 31.27
N ARG A 180 3.51 -33.11 30.00
CA ARG A 180 3.97 -34.36 29.37
C ARG A 180 5.42 -34.69 29.75
N THR A 181 6.17 -33.69 30.21
CA THR A 181 7.57 -33.84 30.61
C THR A 181 7.70 -34.31 32.06
N PRO A 182 8.86 -34.84 32.48
CA PRO A 182 9.13 -35.16 33.89
C PRO A 182 9.31 -33.93 34.80
N ALA A 183 9.37 -32.72 34.25
CA ALA A 183 9.58 -31.50 35.02
C ALA A 183 8.27 -31.01 35.65
N PRO A 184 8.21 -30.71 36.96
CA PRO A 184 7.01 -30.17 37.58
C PRO A 184 6.57 -28.81 36.98
N PRO A 185 5.26 -28.59 36.74
CA PRO A 185 4.16 -29.53 36.94
C PRO A 185 4.14 -30.63 35.87
N SER A 186 4.14 -31.90 36.31
CA SER A 186 4.34 -33.08 35.47
C SER A 186 3.20 -34.09 35.63
N GLY A 187 2.92 -34.85 34.58
CA GLY A 187 1.92 -35.91 34.57
C GLY A 187 0.58 -35.49 33.96
N LYS A 188 -0.23 -36.49 33.60
CA LYS A 188 -1.59 -36.27 33.10
C LYS A 188 -2.47 -35.82 34.27
N LEU A 189 -3.17 -34.70 34.11
CA LEU A 189 -4.10 -34.20 35.11
C LEU A 189 -5.33 -35.11 35.17
N ALA A 190 -5.82 -35.39 36.38
CA ALA A 190 -7.03 -36.19 36.56
C ALA A 190 -8.29 -35.37 36.24
N ALA A 191 -9.35 -36.03 35.77
CA ALA A 191 -10.64 -35.39 35.56
C ALA A 191 -11.14 -34.71 36.85
N GLY A 192 -11.57 -33.45 36.75
CA GLY A 192 -12.02 -32.64 37.88
C GLY A 192 -10.90 -32.04 38.75
N SER A 193 -9.62 -32.27 38.42
CA SER A 193 -8.48 -31.67 39.15
C SER A 193 -8.23 -30.22 38.74
N THR A 194 -7.44 -29.51 39.54
CA THR A 194 -6.96 -28.15 39.23
C THR A 194 -5.44 -28.13 39.32
N LEU A 195 -4.79 -27.66 38.26
CA LEU A 195 -3.36 -27.37 38.23
C LEU A 195 -3.14 -25.91 38.65
N THR A 196 -2.28 -25.68 39.63
CA THR A 196 -1.79 -24.34 39.97
C THR A 196 -0.42 -24.13 39.34
N VAL A 197 -0.23 -22.99 38.67
CA VAL A 197 1.00 -22.63 37.95
C VAL A 197 1.54 -21.31 38.50
N PRO A 198 2.79 -21.28 39.01
CA PRO A 198 3.47 -20.03 39.34
C PRO A 198 3.90 -19.31 38.05
N VAL A 199 3.68 -18.00 37.99
CA VAL A 199 3.92 -17.19 36.78
C VAL A 199 4.84 -16.01 37.09
N ALA A 200 4.62 -15.27 38.18
CA ALA A 200 5.49 -14.14 38.53
C ALA A 200 6.92 -14.63 38.81
N GLY A 201 7.91 -13.98 38.19
CA GLY A 201 9.31 -14.36 38.23
C GLY A 201 9.69 -15.55 37.34
N ALA A 202 8.77 -16.08 36.53
CA ALA A 202 9.03 -17.18 35.60
C ALA A 202 9.09 -16.67 34.15
N VAL A 203 10.05 -17.19 33.37
CA VAL A 203 10.16 -17.06 31.90
C VAL A 203 9.73 -15.67 31.34
N GLY A 204 10.44 -14.62 31.76
CA GLY A 204 10.24 -13.25 31.26
C GLY A 204 9.17 -12.43 31.99
N VAL A 205 8.30 -13.05 32.80
CA VAL A 205 7.35 -12.32 33.64
C VAL A 205 8.06 -11.85 34.93
N PRO A 206 7.96 -10.57 35.32
CA PRO A 206 8.64 -10.06 36.52
C PRO A 206 8.01 -10.59 37.82
N VAL A 207 8.70 -10.42 38.95
CA VAL A 207 8.22 -10.82 40.29
C VAL A 207 7.13 -9.88 40.85
N SER A 208 7.05 -8.67 40.32
CA SER A 208 6.11 -7.59 40.63
C SER A 208 5.99 -6.69 39.38
N GLY A 209 4.92 -5.91 39.24
CA GLY A 209 4.70 -5.11 38.02
C GLY A 209 3.86 -5.84 36.97
N ALA A 210 3.17 -6.94 37.32
CA ALA A 210 2.35 -7.74 36.41
C ALA A 210 0.97 -8.04 37.02
N SER A 211 -0.09 -7.58 36.35
CA SER A 211 -1.49 -7.79 36.74
C SER A 211 -2.12 -9.03 36.09
N ALA A 212 -1.67 -9.40 34.89
CA ALA A 212 -2.13 -10.57 34.14
C ALA A 212 -1.01 -11.19 33.30
N VAL A 213 -1.16 -12.47 32.96
CA VAL A 213 -0.31 -13.18 32.00
C VAL A 213 -1.05 -13.38 30.68
N VAL A 214 -0.32 -13.26 29.57
CA VAL A 214 -0.77 -13.59 28.23
C VAL A 214 -0.02 -14.84 27.78
N LEU A 215 -0.75 -15.95 27.63
CA LEU A 215 -0.15 -17.23 27.24
C LEU A 215 -1.06 -18.00 26.29
N ASN A 216 -0.46 -18.81 25.42
CA ASN A 216 -1.20 -19.77 24.64
C ASN A 216 -1.30 -21.08 25.42
N LEU A 217 -2.53 -21.54 25.71
CA LEU A 217 -2.79 -22.75 26.48
C LEU A 217 -3.11 -23.89 25.52
N THR A 218 -2.26 -24.93 25.49
CA THR A 218 -2.50 -26.14 24.70
C THR A 218 -2.93 -27.30 25.59
N GLY A 219 -4.09 -27.88 25.29
CA GLY A 219 -4.57 -29.14 25.84
C GLY A 219 -4.32 -30.29 24.87
N THR A 220 -3.91 -31.46 25.36
CA THR A 220 -3.67 -32.64 24.52
C THR A 220 -3.89 -33.95 25.28
N GLN A 221 -4.07 -35.04 24.53
CA GLN A 221 -4.33 -36.39 25.06
C GLN A 221 -5.50 -36.43 26.05
N ALA A 222 -6.55 -35.62 25.81
CA ALA A 222 -7.74 -35.61 26.66
C ALA A 222 -8.46 -36.98 26.66
N ASP A 223 -9.00 -37.39 27.80
CA ASP A 223 -9.75 -38.65 27.96
C ASP A 223 -11.15 -38.59 27.31
N ALA A 224 -11.73 -37.40 27.22
CA ALA A 224 -13.04 -37.14 26.66
C ALA A 224 -13.11 -35.72 26.07
N ALA A 225 -14.20 -35.42 25.37
CA ALA A 225 -14.56 -34.04 25.09
C ALA A 225 -14.87 -33.28 26.40
N GLY A 226 -14.60 -31.97 26.42
CA GLY A 226 -14.81 -31.15 27.62
C GLY A 226 -14.05 -29.82 27.54
N PHE A 227 -13.78 -29.18 28.68
CA PHE A 227 -13.12 -27.88 28.72
C PHE A 227 -12.10 -27.71 29.86
N VAL A 228 -11.34 -26.62 29.77
CA VAL A 228 -10.48 -26.07 30.82
C VAL A 228 -11.05 -24.72 31.26
N THR A 229 -11.03 -24.45 32.57
CA THR A 229 -11.33 -23.12 33.14
C THR A 229 -10.06 -22.54 33.75
N GLY A 230 -9.63 -21.38 33.24
CA GLY A 230 -8.51 -20.60 33.75
C GLY A 230 -8.98 -19.47 34.68
N PHE A 231 -8.30 -19.25 35.81
CA PHE A 231 -8.66 -18.22 36.80
C PHE A 231 -7.48 -17.89 37.74
N PRO A 232 -7.40 -16.68 38.32
CA PRO A 232 -6.37 -16.35 39.33
C PRO A 232 -6.47 -17.24 40.57
N THR A 233 -5.31 -17.60 41.14
CA THR A 233 -5.29 -18.33 42.41
C THR A 233 -5.85 -17.46 43.54
N GLY A 234 -6.82 -18.00 44.28
CA GLY A 234 -7.53 -17.29 45.36
C GLY A 234 -8.92 -16.78 44.97
N SER A 235 -9.31 -16.77 43.69
CA SER A 235 -10.69 -16.51 43.30
C SER A 235 -11.56 -17.77 43.36
N VAL A 236 -12.88 -17.57 43.37
CA VAL A 236 -13.83 -18.64 43.05
C VAL A 236 -13.63 -19.04 41.58
N ARG A 237 -13.71 -20.34 41.28
CA ARG A 237 -13.65 -20.85 39.89
C ARG A 237 -14.90 -20.37 39.13
N PRO A 238 -14.74 -19.64 38.01
CA PRO A 238 -15.88 -19.20 37.20
C PRO A 238 -16.51 -20.36 36.41
N GLN A 239 -17.62 -20.08 35.71
CA GLN A 239 -18.24 -21.01 34.76
C GLN A 239 -17.68 -20.90 33.34
N ALA A 240 -16.82 -19.90 33.09
CA ALA A 240 -16.17 -19.67 31.80
C ALA A 240 -15.25 -20.83 31.40
N SER A 241 -15.22 -21.14 30.10
CA SER A 241 -14.19 -22.02 29.51
C SER A 241 -13.15 -21.17 28.80
N VAL A 242 -11.88 -21.52 28.95
CA VAL A 242 -10.76 -20.85 28.26
C VAL A 242 -10.12 -21.72 27.18
N LEU A 243 -10.43 -23.03 27.16
CA LEU A 243 -10.05 -23.98 26.12
C LEU A 243 -11.08 -25.11 26.08
N ASN A 244 -11.40 -25.64 24.89
CA ASN A 244 -12.31 -26.77 24.74
C ASN A 244 -11.64 -27.90 23.94
N MET A 245 -11.82 -29.12 24.44
CA MET A 245 -11.36 -30.35 23.81
C MET A 245 -12.54 -30.99 23.07
N GLU A 246 -12.43 -31.10 21.75
CA GLU A 246 -13.52 -31.56 20.88
C GLU A 246 -13.81 -33.06 21.01
N ARG A 247 -12.77 -33.87 21.24
CA ARG A 247 -12.82 -35.34 21.28
C ARG A 247 -11.57 -35.91 21.98
N PRO A 248 -11.58 -37.18 22.44
CA PRO A 248 -10.41 -37.82 23.03
C PRO A 248 -9.17 -37.74 22.13
N GLY A 249 -7.99 -37.61 22.73
CA GLY A 249 -6.70 -37.63 22.02
C GLY A 249 -6.34 -36.39 21.19
N HIS A 250 -7.31 -35.56 20.80
CA HIS A 250 -7.12 -34.33 20.00
C HIS A 250 -6.27 -33.30 20.75
N ALA A 251 -5.55 -32.45 20.01
CA ALA A 251 -4.83 -31.30 20.53
C ALA A 251 -5.56 -30.00 20.17
N ALA A 252 -5.68 -29.08 21.13
CA ALA A 252 -6.28 -27.77 20.92
C ALA A 252 -5.48 -26.71 21.67
N ALA A 253 -5.30 -25.55 21.04
CA ALA A 253 -4.69 -24.38 21.64
C ALA A 253 -5.68 -23.20 21.60
N ASN A 254 -5.58 -22.31 22.57
CA ASN A 254 -6.27 -21.03 22.59
C ASN A 254 -5.41 -19.99 23.32
N LEU A 255 -5.30 -18.78 22.76
CA LEU A 255 -4.66 -17.67 23.46
C LEU A 255 -5.53 -17.26 24.64
N ILE A 256 -4.93 -17.00 25.80
CA ILE A 256 -5.67 -16.57 26.99
C ILE A 256 -4.95 -15.41 27.68
N ILE A 257 -5.75 -14.52 28.26
CA ILE A 257 -5.28 -13.47 29.17
C ILE A 257 -5.92 -13.75 30.53
N LEU A 258 -5.09 -14.01 31.55
CA LEU A 258 -5.56 -14.34 32.90
C LEU A 258 -4.96 -13.39 33.94
N PRO A 259 -5.78 -12.75 34.80
CA PRO A 259 -5.24 -12.03 35.95
C PRO A 259 -4.45 -12.97 36.86
N LEU A 260 -3.41 -12.43 37.51
CA LEU A 260 -2.61 -13.15 38.49
C LEU A 260 -3.27 -13.10 39.87
N GLY A 261 -3.22 -14.21 40.61
CA GLY A 261 -3.53 -14.22 42.03
C GLY A 261 -2.47 -13.47 42.84
N ALA A 262 -2.74 -13.14 44.10
CA ALA A 262 -1.86 -12.33 44.96
C ALA A 262 -0.43 -12.89 45.18
N ALA A 263 -0.20 -14.17 44.87
CA ALA A 263 1.10 -14.82 44.90
C ALA A 263 1.75 -14.98 43.50
N GLY A 264 1.23 -14.30 42.48
CA GLY A 264 1.71 -14.39 41.10
C GLY A 264 1.36 -15.71 40.41
N GLN A 265 0.20 -16.31 40.73
CA GLN A 265 -0.18 -17.67 40.29
C GLN A 265 -1.54 -17.71 39.60
N VAL A 266 -1.71 -18.67 38.69
CA VAL A 266 -2.98 -18.97 38.00
C VAL A 266 -3.37 -20.44 38.21
N ASN A 267 -4.66 -20.72 38.11
CA ASN A 267 -5.25 -22.04 38.24
C ASN A 267 -5.91 -22.48 36.92
N PHE A 268 -5.71 -23.74 36.55
CA PHE A 268 -6.36 -24.42 35.42
C PHE A 268 -7.15 -25.62 35.93
N PHE A 269 -8.47 -25.49 36.00
CA PHE A 269 -9.36 -26.63 36.25
C PHE A 269 -9.60 -27.39 34.95
N VAL A 270 -9.40 -28.72 34.97
CA VAL A 270 -9.68 -29.59 33.82
C VAL A 270 -10.94 -30.43 34.06
N GLN A 271 -11.88 -30.40 33.12
CA GLN A 271 -13.10 -31.21 33.23
C GLN A 271 -12.79 -32.71 32.99
N PRO A 272 -12.37 -33.16 31.78
CA PRO A 272 -11.79 -34.48 31.58
C PRO A 272 -10.29 -34.48 31.94
N GLY A 273 -9.70 -35.67 32.13
CA GLY A 273 -8.26 -35.78 32.31
C GLY A 273 -7.51 -35.47 31.02
N MET A 274 -6.40 -34.74 31.10
CA MET A 274 -5.61 -34.29 29.94
C MET A 274 -4.19 -33.86 30.34
N HIS A 275 -3.31 -33.69 29.36
CA HIS A 275 -2.08 -32.93 29.52
C HIS A 275 -2.31 -31.47 29.15
N LEU A 276 -1.61 -30.56 29.84
CA LEU A 276 -1.62 -29.13 29.54
C LEU A 276 -0.19 -28.63 29.28
N LEU A 277 -0.08 -27.65 28.39
CA LEU A 277 1.13 -26.90 28.08
C LEU A 277 0.77 -25.41 28.10
N GLY A 278 1.66 -24.56 28.60
CA GLY A 278 1.50 -23.10 28.54
C GLY A 278 2.71 -22.42 27.95
N ASP A 279 2.53 -21.68 26.87
CA ASP A 279 3.53 -20.86 26.20
C ASP A 279 3.25 -19.37 26.46
N VAL A 280 4.09 -18.70 27.25
CA VAL A 280 3.91 -17.27 27.57
C VAL A 280 4.41 -16.43 26.39
N VAL A 281 3.60 -15.44 26.00
CA VAL A 281 3.91 -14.47 24.92
C VAL A 281 3.96 -13.02 25.42
N GLY A 282 3.57 -12.80 26.68
CA GLY A 282 3.76 -11.53 27.36
C GLY A 282 3.02 -11.45 28.69
N TYR A 283 3.02 -10.26 29.29
CA TYR A 283 2.27 -9.95 30.50
C TYR A 283 1.63 -8.56 30.40
N VAL A 284 0.63 -8.31 31.25
CA VAL A 284 0.01 -7.00 31.41
C VAL A 284 0.55 -6.36 32.67
N THR A 285 0.95 -5.10 32.62
CA THR A 285 1.53 -4.38 33.77
C THR A 285 0.52 -4.11 34.88
N ASP A 286 1.02 -3.97 36.12
CA ASP A 286 0.25 -3.45 37.26
C ASP A 286 0.69 -2.01 37.62
N SER A 287 0.09 -1.42 38.67
CA SER A 287 0.36 -0.03 39.09
C SER A 287 1.72 0.21 39.77
N SER A 288 2.52 -0.84 40.00
CA SER A 288 3.90 -0.75 40.48
C SER A 288 4.93 -0.72 39.35
N ASP A 289 4.53 -0.97 38.11
CA ASP A 289 5.39 -0.83 36.92
C ASP A 289 5.65 0.67 36.60
N PRO A 290 6.80 1.04 36.01
CA PRO A 290 7.06 2.44 35.63
C PRO A 290 6.02 3.02 34.67
N VAL A 291 5.82 4.33 34.71
CA VAL A 291 4.94 5.03 33.74
C VAL A 291 5.62 5.09 32.38
N SER A 292 4.95 4.65 31.32
CA SER A 292 5.43 4.73 29.93
C SER A 292 4.26 4.56 28.95
N GLU A 293 4.46 4.97 27.69
CA GLU A 293 3.48 4.77 26.61
C GLU A 293 3.65 3.43 25.89
N ALA A 294 4.73 2.69 26.15
CA ALA A 294 4.98 1.37 25.57
C ALA A 294 3.93 0.35 26.01
N GLY A 295 3.41 -0.47 25.11
CA GLY A 295 2.44 -1.52 25.40
C GLY A 295 1.00 -1.04 25.53
N LEU A 296 0.69 0.20 25.18
CA LEU A 296 -0.69 0.64 24.98
C LEU A 296 -1.24 0.01 23.70
N PHE A 297 -2.51 -0.41 23.72
CA PHE A 297 -3.17 -1.03 22.57
C PHE A 297 -3.85 0.02 21.71
N VAL A 298 -3.58 0.02 20.41
CA VAL A 298 -4.30 0.81 19.41
C VAL A 298 -5.27 -0.13 18.67
N PRO A 299 -6.59 0.02 18.85
CA PRO A 299 -7.59 -0.83 18.21
C PRO A 299 -7.69 -0.54 16.71
N LEU A 300 -7.80 -1.61 15.90
CA LEU A 300 -8.09 -1.50 14.47
C LEU A 300 -9.39 -2.23 14.13
N THR A 301 -10.04 -1.84 13.02
CA THR A 301 -11.11 -2.66 12.43
C THR A 301 -10.48 -3.97 11.95
N PRO A 302 -10.99 -5.15 12.35
CA PRO A 302 -10.36 -6.42 11.99
C PRO A 302 -10.22 -6.59 10.47
N GLY A 303 -9.00 -6.82 9.97
CA GLY A 303 -8.70 -6.83 8.53
C GLY A 303 -7.63 -7.84 8.14
N ARG A 304 -7.73 -8.38 6.92
CA ARG A 304 -6.75 -9.31 6.33
C ARG A 304 -5.47 -8.54 6.01
N ILE A 305 -4.33 -8.93 6.58
CA ILE A 305 -3.02 -8.34 6.26
C ILE A 305 -2.02 -9.33 5.65
N PHE A 306 -2.26 -10.64 5.77
CA PHE A 306 -1.45 -11.66 5.11
C PHE A 306 -2.27 -12.88 4.69
N ASP A 307 -2.14 -13.33 3.44
CA ASP A 307 -2.84 -14.49 2.89
C ASP A 307 -1.97 -15.27 1.89
N THR A 308 -1.44 -16.41 2.30
CA THR A 308 -0.66 -17.30 1.39
C THR A 308 -1.47 -17.98 0.28
N ARG A 309 -2.76 -17.66 0.09
CA ARG A 309 -3.60 -18.20 -1.01
C ARG A 309 -3.71 -17.23 -2.19
N THR A 310 -3.30 -15.98 -2.05
CA THR A 310 -3.23 -15.02 -3.16
C THR A 310 -2.11 -15.41 -4.11
N GLN A 311 -2.04 -14.76 -5.28
CA GLN A 311 -0.95 -14.99 -6.24
C GLN A 311 0.32 -14.21 -5.84
N THR A 312 0.17 -13.06 -5.19
CA THR A 312 1.25 -12.17 -4.74
C THR A 312 2.21 -12.84 -3.76
N PRO A 313 3.52 -12.93 -4.05
CA PRO A 313 4.50 -13.45 -3.12
C PRO A 313 4.53 -12.67 -1.80
N PRO A 314 4.75 -13.34 -0.64
CA PRO A 314 5.01 -14.75 -0.49
C PRO A 314 3.72 -15.59 -0.45
N SER A 315 3.49 -16.33 -1.54
CA SER A 315 2.27 -17.07 -1.86
C SER A 315 2.51 -18.59 -1.88
N GLY A 316 1.41 -19.34 -1.94
CA GLY A 316 1.41 -20.80 -1.98
C GLY A 316 1.38 -21.46 -0.61
N LYS A 317 1.07 -22.76 -0.60
CA LYS A 317 0.96 -23.52 0.65
C LYS A 317 2.34 -23.69 1.29
N VAL A 318 2.51 -23.19 2.52
CA VAL A 318 3.77 -23.36 3.27
C VAL A 318 4.07 -24.85 3.43
N PRO A 319 5.24 -25.34 2.96
CA PRO A 319 5.58 -26.75 3.07
C PRO A 319 5.74 -27.22 4.52
N PRO A 320 5.65 -28.54 4.80
CA PRO A 320 5.96 -29.08 6.11
C PRO A 320 7.40 -28.77 6.53
N ALA A 321 7.57 -28.36 7.78
CA ALA A 321 8.84 -27.93 8.37
C ALA A 321 9.48 -26.70 7.70
N SER A 322 8.69 -25.86 7.01
CA SER A 322 9.13 -24.60 6.42
C SER A 322 8.54 -23.37 7.12
N THR A 323 9.15 -22.21 6.88
CA THR A 323 8.71 -20.90 7.34
C THR A 323 8.37 -20.01 6.15
N VAL A 324 7.32 -19.21 6.28
CA VAL A 324 7.03 -18.04 5.42
C VAL A 324 7.13 -16.78 6.27
N SER A 325 7.55 -15.65 5.70
CA SER A 325 7.63 -14.35 6.40
C SER A 325 6.97 -13.27 5.56
N ALA A 326 6.29 -12.31 6.18
CA ALA A 326 5.74 -11.14 5.50
C ALA A 326 5.77 -9.91 6.41
N VAL A 327 5.66 -8.73 5.81
CA VAL A 327 5.61 -7.43 6.51
C VAL A 327 4.27 -7.29 7.23
N HIS A 328 4.29 -6.80 8.48
CA HIS A 328 3.09 -6.63 9.33
C HIS A 328 2.99 -5.21 9.95
N THR A 329 3.90 -4.31 9.60
CA THR A 329 3.93 -2.87 9.94
C THR A 329 3.94 -2.08 8.64
N GLY A 330 3.46 -0.84 8.63
CA GLY A 330 3.21 -0.10 7.38
C GLY A 330 2.02 -0.65 6.57
N VAL A 331 1.15 -1.47 7.17
CA VAL A 331 0.04 -2.14 6.49
C VAL A 331 -1.26 -2.03 7.29
N ALA A 332 -2.37 -1.75 6.60
CA ALA A 332 -3.73 -1.69 7.14
C ALA A 332 -3.88 -0.88 8.46
N GLY A 333 -3.21 0.27 8.55
CA GLY A 333 -3.28 1.16 9.72
C GLY A 333 -2.36 0.77 10.89
N ILE A 334 -1.48 -0.21 10.71
CA ILE A 334 -0.34 -0.46 11.62
C ILE A 334 0.83 0.39 11.12
N PRO A 335 1.38 1.34 11.91
CA PRO A 335 2.54 2.16 11.50
C PRO A 335 3.79 1.33 11.20
N THR A 336 4.73 1.86 10.42
CA THR A 336 6.03 1.25 10.08
C THR A 336 6.93 1.08 11.31
N VAL A 337 6.96 2.10 12.17
CA VAL A 337 7.71 2.20 13.43
C VAL A 337 6.78 2.37 14.64
N GLY A 338 7.30 2.30 15.87
CA GLY A 338 6.50 2.53 17.08
C GLY A 338 5.70 1.31 17.56
N VAL A 339 5.94 0.11 17.02
CA VAL A 339 5.13 -1.11 17.25
C VAL A 339 5.91 -2.20 18.00
N SER A 340 5.46 -2.55 19.22
CA SER A 340 6.07 -3.62 20.04
C SER A 340 5.46 -5.01 19.84
N ALA A 341 4.22 -5.06 19.37
CA ALA A 341 3.53 -6.29 18.97
C ALA A 341 2.31 -5.99 18.10
N VAL A 342 1.99 -6.91 17.18
CA VAL A 342 0.73 -6.89 16.42
C VAL A 342 -0.23 -7.91 17.04
N SER A 343 -1.48 -7.50 17.24
CA SER A 343 -2.57 -8.38 17.64
C SER A 343 -3.23 -8.98 16.40
N LEU A 344 -3.28 -10.30 16.34
CA LEU A 344 -3.66 -11.07 15.16
C LEU A 344 -4.68 -12.16 15.50
N ASN A 345 -5.46 -12.55 14.51
CA ASN A 345 -6.01 -13.88 14.40
C ASN A 345 -5.29 -14.64 13.28
N VAL A 346 -4.55 -15.69 13.64
CA VAL A 346 -3.77 -16.50 12.70
C VAL A 346 -4.57 -17.75 12.36
N THR A 347 -4.77 -18.00 11.07
CA THR A 347 -5.54 -19.16 10.58
C THR A 347 -4.66 -20.08 9.75
N GLY A 348 -4.56 -21.34 10.17
CA GLY A 348 -4.03 -22.41 9.33
C GLY A 348 -5.14 -22.99 8.45
N ILE A 349 -4.93 -23.06 7.14
CA ILE A 349 -5.93 -23.51 6.16
C ILE A 349 -5.41 -24.70 5.36
N GLN A 350 -6.28 -25.71 5.19
CA GLN A 350 -6.01 -26.94 4.43
C GLN A 350 -4.66 -27.61 4.80
N ALA A 351 -4.51 -27.97 6.07
CA ALA A 351 -3.32 -28.66 6.58
C ALA A 351 -2.92 -29.86 5.68
N THR A 352 -1.64 -29.98 5.35
CA THR A 352 -1.12 -31.14 4.58
C THR A 352 -0.99 -32.36 5.49
N ASN A 353 -0.41 -32.18 6.68
CA ASN A 353 -0.28 -33.18 7.73
C ASN A 353 -0.67 -32.58 9.10
N PRO A 354 -0.97 -33.41 10.12
CA PRO A 354 -1.05 -32.95 11.50
C PRO A 354 0.24 -32.22 11.93
N GLY A 355 0.10 -31.13 12.65
CA GLY A 355 1.19 -30.26 13.07
C GLY A 355 0.71 -29.01 13.80
N HIS A 356 1.48 -27.94 13.70
CA HIS A 356 1.16 -26.64 14.29
C HIS A 356 1.70 -25.52 13.40
N ILE A 357 1.16 -24.31 13.61
CA ILE A 357 1.77 -23.06 13.14
C ILE A 357 2.33 -22.31 14.34
N THR A 358 3.48 -21.67 14.17
CA THR A 358 4.11 -20.78 15.15
C THR A 358 4.42 -19.44 14.49
N GLY A 359 3.84 -18.35 15.02
CA GLY A 359 4.21 -16.99 14.67
C GLY A 359 5.33 -16.48 15.58
N PHE A 360 6.36 -15.83 15.02
CA PHE A 360 7.51 -15.32 15.76
C PHE A 360 8.19 -14.13 15.02
N PRO A 361 9.02 -13.32 15.69
CA PRO A 361 9.71 -12.21 15.05
C PRO A 361 10.68 -12.70 13.98
N THR A 362 10.63 -12.14 12.76
CA THR A 362 11.56 -12.51 11.69
C THR A 362 13.01 -12.17 12.06
N GLY A 363 13.89 -13.17 11.95
CA GLY A 363 15.29 -13.12 12.39
C GLY A 363 15.55 -13.86 13.71
N ASN A 364 14.51 -14.12 14.53
CA ASN A 364 14.64 -14.93 15.73
C ASN A 364 14.59 -16.44 15.40
N PRO A 365 15.20 -17.32 16.23
CA PRO A 365 15.06 -18.76 16.07
C PRO A 365 13.62 -19.21 16.30
N ILE A 366 13.16 -20.23 15.56
CA ILE A 366 11.80 -20.78 15.67
C ILE A 366 11.52 -21.23 17.13
N PRO A 367 10.51 -20.64 17.81
CA PRO A 367 10.17 -21.05 19.18
C PRO A 367 9.60 -22.47 19.27
N VAL A 368 9.75 -23.11 20.44
CA VAL A 368 9.10 -24.39 20.77
C VAL A 368 7.61 -24.27 21.12
N ALA A 369 7.11 -23.02 21.14
CA ALA A 369 5.70 -22.70 21.31
C ALA A 369 4.93 -22.97 20.02
N SER A 370 3.70 -23.46 20.12
CA SER A 370 2.76 -23.44 18.99
C SER A 370 1.80 -22.28 19.16
N ALA A 371 1.44 -21.56 18.08
CA ALA A 371 0.33 -20.62 18.08
C ALA A 371 -1.01 -21.37 17.91
N LEU A 372 -1.12 -22.31 16.97
CA LEU A 372 -2.31 -23.15 16.79
C LEU A 372 -1.95 -24.59 16.41
N ASN A 373 -2.84 -25.55 16.67
CA ASN A 373 -2.63 -26.96 16.31
C ASN A 373 -3.64 -27.43 15.26
N LEU A 374 -3.12 -28.05 14.20
CA LEU A 374 -3.86 -28.73 13.14
C LEU A 374 -3.67 -30.23 13.35
N THR A 375 -4.73 -31.01 13.49
CA THR A 375 -4.69 -32.41 13.94
C THR A 375 -5.06 -33.42 12.86
N PHE A 376 -5.60 -32.98 11.72
CA PHE A 376 -5.84 -33.82 10.54
C PHE A 376 -5.62 -33.06 9.22
N ALA A 377 -5.37 -33.81 8.14
CA ALA A 377 -5.20 -33.23 6.81
C ALA A 377 -6.52 -32.59 6.31
N GLY A 378 -6.42 -31.43 5.66
CA GLY A 378 -7.55 -30.62 5.23
C GLY A 378 -8.16 -29.73 6.32
N GLU A 379 -7.72 -29.83 7.58
CA GLU A 379 -8.23 -28.99 8.67
C GLU A 379 -7.99 -27.50 8.41
N THR A 380 -8.94 -26.68 8.86
CA THR A 380 -8.84 -25.22 8.91
C THR A 380 -9.12 -24.76 10.32
N ARG A 381 -8.21 -23.99 10.93
CA ARG A 381 -8.32 -23.59 12.33
C ARG A 381 -7.68 -22.22 12.60
N PRO A 382 -8.40 -21.28 13.22
CA PRO A 382 -7.85 -20.03 13.73
C PRO A 382 -7.35 -20.19 15.18
N ASN A 383 -6.45 -19.30 15.59
CA ASN A 383 -6.27 -18.90 16.98
C ASN A 383 -5.75 -17.45 17.02
N ALA A 384 -6.13 -16.69 18.03
CA ALA A 384 -5.49 -15.41 18.31
C ALA A 384 -3.98 -15.60 18.59
N ALA A 385 -3.20 -14.62 18.18
CA ALA A 385 -1.78 -14.52 18.46
C ALA A 385 -1.43 -13.05 18.67
N ILE A 386 -0.57 -12.76 19.64
CA ILE A 386 0.05 -11.45 19.77
C ILE A 386 1.54 -11.68 19.54
N VAL A 387 2.10 -11.07 18.50
CA VAL A 387 3.44 -11.39 18.00
C VAL A 387 4.22 -10.10 17.78
N ARG A 388 5.45 -10.05 18.29
CA ARG A 388 6.39 -8.95 18.06
C ARG A 388 6.90 -8.97 16.61
N PRO A 389 6.87 -7.85 15.86
CA PRO A 389 7.58 -7.73 14.59
C PRO A 389 9.09 -7.92 14.77
N GLY A 390 9.72 -8.57 13.79
CA GLY A 390 11.17 -8.72 13.68
C GLY A 390 11.78 -7.67 12.75
N THR A 391 12.87 -8.06 12.08
CA THR A 391 13.60 -7.18 11.16
C THR A 391 12.69 -6.66 10.04
N GLY A 392 12.69 -5.34 9.81
CA GLY A 392 11.88 -4.70 8.77
C GLY A 392 10.37 -4.93 8.92
N GLY A 393 9.85 -4.96 10.15
CA GLY A 393 8.41 -5.13 10.38
C GLY A 393 7.86 -6.54 10.20
N ASN A 394 8.73 -7.51 9.88
CA ASN A 394 8.29 -8.82 9.42
C ASN A 394 7.92 -9.78 10.56
N ILE A 395 6.85 -10.55 10.37
CA ILE A 395 6.50 -11.72 11.21
C ILE A 395 6.71 -13.00 10.39
N SER A 396 7.37 -13.98 11.02
CA SER A 396 7.62 -15.31 10.48
C SER A 396 6.56 -16.31 10.97
N TYR A 397 6.08 -17.16 10.07
CA TYR A 397 5.17 -18.27 10.36
C TYR A 397 5.79 -19.60 9.96
N TYR A 398 6.21 -20.37 10.97
CA TYR A 398 6.65 -21.75 10.79
C TYR A 398 5.43 -22.69 10.72
N SER A 399 5.43 -23.65 9.79
CA SER A 399 4.37 -24.65 9.63
C SER A 399 4.93 -26.07 9.72
N ALA A 400 4.74 -26.73 10.87
CA ALA A 400 5.28 -28.07 11.09
C ALA A 400 4.64 -29.14 10.19
N GLY A 401 3.33 -29.04 9.95
CA GLY A 401 2.56 -29.99 9.15
C GLY A 401 2.38 -29.59 7.68
N GLY A 402 2.72 -28.35 7.33
CA GLY A 402 2.39 -27.70 6.06
C GLY A 402 0.93 -27.23 6.03
N ALA A 403 0.68 -25.99 5.61
CA ALA A 403 -0.65 -25.36 5.55
C ALA A 403 -0.56 -24.03 4.78
N HIS A 404 -1.68 -23.51 4.29
CA HIS A 404 -1.77 -22.07 4.02
C HIS A 404 -1.83 -21.35 5.38
N VAL A 405 -1.14 -20.23 5.48
CA VAL A 405 -1.17 -19.31 6.62
C VAL A 405 -1.89 -18.04 6.21
N LEU A 406 -2.79 -17.59 7.08
CA LEU A 406 -3.57 -16.37 7.00
C LEU A 406 -3.38 -15.59 8.30
N ALA A 407 -3.20 -14.27 8.23
CA ALA A 407 -3.23 -13.38 9.40
C ALA A 407 -4.24 -12.25 9.19
N ASP A 408 -5.14 -12.08 10.16
CA ASP A 408 -6.06 -10.94 10.26
C ASP A 408 -5.62 -10.07 11.45
N ALA A 409 -5.30 -8.79 11.25
CA ALA A 409 -4.97 -7.87 12.34
C ALA A 409 -6.24 -7.26 12.94
N ASN A 410 -6.24 -7.03 14.25
CA ASN A 410 -7.31 -6.33 14.99
C ASN A 410 -6.80 -5.21 15.91
N GLY A 411 -5.50 -4.90 15.84
CA GLY A 411 -4.84 -3.81 16.54
C GLY A 411 -3.35 -4.07 16.70
N TYR A 412 -2.65 -3.09 17.25
CA TYR A 412 -1.22 -3.21 17.58
C TYR A 412 -0.95 -2.64 18.97
N PHE A 413 0.25 -2.93 19.50
CA PHE A 413 0.75 -2.40 20.76
C PHE A 413 1.92 -1.46 20.47
N THR A 414 1.93 -0.30 21.11
CA THR A 414 3.00 0.70 20.98
C THR A 414 4.33 0.19 21.56
N ASP A 415 5.48 0.69 21.09
CA ASP A 415 6.79 0.42 21.71
C ASP A 415 7.27 1.50 22.68
N GLY A 416 6.58 2.64 22.73
CA GLY A 416 6.89 3.76 23.62
C GLY A 416 7.79 4.83 22.99
N GLY A 417 8.21 4.65 21.74
CA GLY A 417 8.30 5.77 20.83
C GLY A 417 6.89 6.28 20.52
N ALA A 418 6.77 7.58 20.23
CA ALA A 418 5.63 8.05 19.46
C ALA A 418 5.65 7.35 18.08
N PRO A 419 4.53 7.25 17.36
CA PRO A 419 4.62 7.22 15.90
C PRO A 419 5.53 8.39 15.50
N ALA A 420 6.52 8.13 14.66
CA ALA A 420 7.27 9.26 14.10
C ALA A 420 6.26 10.17 13.39
N ALA A 421 6.52 11.48 13.45
CA ALA A 421 5.65 12.43 12.76
C ALA A 421 5.66 12.08 11.27
N ASP A 422 4.51 12.24 10.66
CA ASP A 422 4.17 12.04 9.25
C ASP A 422 3.25 13.24 9.02
N SER A 423 3.82 14.28 8.41
CA SER A 423 3.33 15.66 8.57
C SER A 423 2.40 16.10 7.43
N ASP A 424 2.45 15.42 6.30
CA ASP A 424 1.59 15.55 5.11
C ASP A 424 0.69 14.31 4.89
N GLY A 425 1.06 13.13 5.39
CA GLY A 425 0.22 11.93 5.41
C GLY A 425 0.46 10.96 4.26
N ASP A 426 1.64 10.98 3.65
CA ASP A 426 1.99 10.24 2.42
C ASP A 426 2.30 8.74 2.68
N GLY A 427 2.79 8.41 3.88
CA GLY A 427 3.21 7.07 4.31
C GLY A 427 4.68 6.94 4.72
N LEU A 428 5.48 8.00 4.56
CA LEU A 428 6.79 8.18 5.18
C LEU A 428 6.65 8.90 6.52
N THR A 429 7.79 9.16 7.17
CA THR A 429 7.85 9.92 8.41
C THR A 429 8.86 11.05 8.27
N ASP A 430 8.68 12.16 8.99
CA ASP A 430 9.55 13.35 9.09
C ASP A 430 11.06 13.01 9.16
N ALA A 431 11.39 11.83 9.68
CA ALA A 431 12.74 11.32 9.88
C ALA A 431 13.23 10.38 8.75
N GLU A 432 12.33 9.65 8.08
CA GLU A 432 12.61 8.90 6.86
C GLU A 432 12.77 9.86 5.68
N GLU A 433 11.89 10.85 5.57
CA GLU A 433 11.92 11.90 4.55
C GLU A 433 13.21 12.73 4.62
N LEU A 434 13.56 13.22 5.81
CA LEU A 434 14.83 13.91 6.06
C LEU A 434 16.07 13.02 5.76
N ALA A 435 15.93 11.70 5.78
CA ALA A 435 17.00 10.76 5.46
C ALA A 435 17.08 10.44 3.94
N LEU A 436 15.95 10.52 3.23
CA LEU A 436 15.85 10.37 1.78
C LEU A 436 16.25 11.67 1.05
N GLY A 437 15.83 12.82 1.60
CA GLY A 437 16.03 14.16 1.04
C GLY A 437 14.72 14.87 0.67
N THR A 438 13.57 14.26 0.96
CA THR A 438 12.24 14.75 0.61
C THR A 438 11.72 15.85 1.57
N ASP A 439 10.72 16.64 1.16
CA ASP A 439 10.12 17.69 1.99
C ASP A 439 8.88 17.20 2.71
N ARG A 440 9.06 16.87 3.99
CA ARG A 440 8.08 16.51 5.04
C ARG A 440 6.85 17.40 5.27
N PHE A 441 6.48 18.25 4.33
CA PHE A 441 5.21 18.96 4.31
C PHE A 441 4.55 18.93 2.92
N ASP A 442 5.12 18.17 1.98
CA ASP A 442 4.71 18.05 0.59
C ASP A 442 4.76 16.56 0.19
N PRO A 443 3.60 15.89 0.06
CA PRO A 443 3.55 14.43 -0.05
C PRO A 443 4.02 13.87 -1.41
N ASP A 444 4.42 14.74 -2.32
CA ASP A 444 4.93 14.53 -3.68
C ASP A 444 6.06 15.55 -3.89
N THR A 445 7.28 15.21 -3.46
CA THR A 445 8.40 16.16 -3.38
C THR A 445 8.85 16.65 -4.75
N ASP A 446 8.64 15.87 -5.81
CA ASP A 446 9.14 16.20 -7.14
C ASP A 446 8.10 16.68 -8.15
N ASP A 447 6.80 16.69 -7.80
CA ASP A 447 5.61 17.12 -8.56
C ASP A 447 5.18 16.14 -9.70
N ASP A 448 5.39 14.83 -9.59
CA ASP A 448 4.99 13.84 -10.62
C ASP A 448 3.61 13.18 -10.40
N ALA A 449 2.89 13.61 -9.36
CA ALA A 449 1.62 13.09 -8.87
C ALA A 449 1.66 11.73 -8.18
N LEU A 450 2.78 11.01 -8.16
CA LEU A 450 3.00 9.90 -7.23
C LEU A 450 3.32 10.47 -5.83
N LEU A 451 3.21 9.64 -4.79
CA LEU A 451 3.59 10.09 -3.44
C LEU A 451 4.95 9.49 -3.08
N ASP A 452 5.77 10.24 -2.35
CA ASP A 452 7.11 9.79 -1.95
C ASP A 452 7.07 8.41 -1.26
N GLY A 453 6.08 8.22 -0.39
CA GLY A 453 5.80 6.97 0.31
C GLY A 453 5.31 5.83 -0.57
N TRP A 454 4.69 6.11 -1.71
CA TRP A 454 4.34 5.09 -2.72
C TRP A 454 5.55 4.65 -3.51
N GLU A 455 6.46 5.56 -3.84
CA GLU A 455 7.69 5.26 -4.56
C GLU A 455 8.65 4.44 -3.71
N VAL A 456 8.79 4.80 -2.43
CA VAL A 456 9.66 4.08 -1.48
C VAL A 456 9.08 2.72 -1.07
N ASN A 457 7.77 2.61 -0.81
CA ASN A 457 7.17 1.41 -0.21
C ASN A 457 6.31 0.57 -1.18
N GLY A 458 6.01 1.08 -2.36
CA GLY A 458 4.93 0.60 -3.22
C GLY A 458 3.57 1.15 -2.81
N HIS A 459 2.64 1.21 -3.77
CA HIS A 459 1.31 1.78 -3.55
C HIS A 459 0.46 0.91 -2.59
N PRO A 460 -0.38 1.50 -1.69
CA PRO A 460 -1.10 0.77 -0.62
C PRO A 460 -2.00 -0.40 -1.03
N ASN A 461 -2.37 -0.54 -2.30
CA ASN A 461 -3.10 -1.71 -2.81
C ASN A 461 -2.20 -2.94 -3.08
N GLY A 462 -0.87 -2.82 -2.90
CA GLY A 462 0.12 -3.86 -3.13
C GLY A 462 0.81 -3.84 -4.51
N THR A 463 0.60 -2.79 -5.32
CA THR A 463 1.31 -2.59 -6.59
C THR A 463 2.71 -2.01 -6.33
N PRO A 464 3.81 -2.68 -6.76
CA PRO A 464 5.15 -2.13 -6.65
C PRO A 464 5.41 -1.05 -7.70
N LEU A 465 6.25 -0.06 -7.37
CA LEU A 465 6.77 0.96 -8.28
C LEU A 465 8.27 0.65 -8.53
N PRO A 466 8.62 -0.21 -9.49
CA PRO A 466 9.98 -0.72 -9.65
C PRO A 466 10.91 0.34 -10.24
N GLY A 467 11.81 0.87 -9.42
CA GLY A 467 12.82 1.84 -9.85
C GLY A 467 12.39 3.30 -9.75
N ALA A 468 11.34 3.57 -8.97
CA ALA A 468 10.97 4.92 -8.58
C ALA A 468 11.99 5.59 -7.66
N ASP A 469 11.96 6.93 -7.62
CA ASP A 469 12.89 7.76 -6.86
C ASP A 469 12.21 9.12 -6.55
N PRO A 470 11.79 9.39 -5.30
CA PRO A 470 10.94 10.53 -4.91
C PRO A 470 11.65 11.90 -4.95
N LEU A 471 12.79 11.96 -5.64
CA LEU A 471 13.55 13.15 -5.93
C LEU A 471 13.80 13.27 -7.45
N ARG A 472 13.10 12.49 -8.28
CA ARG A 472 13.33 12.34 -9.73
C ARG A 472 12.14 11.71 -10.50
N LYS A 473 11.12 12.54 -10.75
CA LYS A 473 10.00 12.39 -11.69
C LYS A 473 9.97 11.12 -12.50
N ASP A 474 8.97 10.29 -12.24
CA ASP A 474 8.62 9.10 -12.99
C ASP A 474 7.43 9.33 -13.92
N ILE A 475 7.37 8.54 -14.99
CA ILE A 475 6.12 8.27 -15.72
C ILE A 475 6.04 6.77 -15.99
N TYR A 476 4.94 6.14 -15.59
CA TYR A 476 4.66 4.73 -15.80
C TYR A 476 3.67 4.50 -16.96
N VAL A 477 4.01 3.60 -17.89
CA VAL A 477 3.14 3.22 -19.01
C VAL A 477 3.08 1.69 -19.15
N GLU A 478 1.87 1.15 -19.08
CA GLU A 478 1.57 -0.25 -19.41
C GLU A 478 1.21 -0.31 -20.89
N MET A 479 1.99 -1.09 -21.64
CA MET A 479 1.87 -1.23 -23.09
C MET A 479 1.42 -2.64 -23.44
N ASP A 480 0.18 -2.77 -23.88
CA ASP A 480 -0.32 -4.00 -24.51
C ASP A 480 -0.20 -3.90 -26.03
N TYR A 481 -0.16 -5.04 -26.71
CA TYR A 481 -0.09 -5.05 -28.18
C TYR A 481 -0.86 -6.18 -28.85
N MET A 482 -1.47 -5.85 -29.98
CA MET A 482 -2.00 -6.84 -30.91
C MET A 482 -0.86 -7.52 -31.66
N SER A 483 -0.89 -8.85 -31.79
CA SER A 483 0.10 -9.58 -32.59
C SER A 483 -0.42 -9.92 -33.99
N ARG A 484 0.31 -9.46 -35.03
CA ARG A 484 0.09 -9.87 -36.42
C ARG A 484 1.40 -10.31 -37.09
N ALA A 485 1.54 -11.62 -37.30
CA ALA A 485 2.75 -12.26 -37.83
C ALA A 485 3.19 -11.83 -39.25
N SER A 486 2.36 -11.08 -39.99
CA SER A 486 2.69 -10.55 -41.31
C SER A 486 3.21 -9.11 -41.32
N ALA A 487 3.20 -8.40 -40.19
CA ALA A 487 3.76 -7.07 -40.07
C ALA A 487 5.28 -7.16 -39.89
N LEU A 488 6.06 -6.50 -40.75
CA LEU A 488 7.53 -6.59 -40.78
C LEU A 488 8.18 -6.25 -39.42
N ASN A 489 7.59 -5.31 -38.69
CA ASN A 489 8.06 -4.83 -37.37
C ASN A 489 7.07 -5.17 -36.23
N GLY A 490 6.12 -6.10 -36.46
CA GLY A 490 4.96 -6.30 -35.57
C GLY A 490 4.05 -5.06 -35.50
N LEU A 491 2.98 -5.12 -34.70
CA LEU A 491 2.20 -3.92 -34.33
C LEU A 491 2.80 -3.27 -33.07
N GLY A 492 3.08 -4.08 -32.04
CA GLY A 492 3.85 -3.66 -30.85
C GLY A 492 5.26 -3.12 -31.15
N PRO A 493 5.93 -2.52 -30.16
CA PRO A 493 7.23 -1.89 -30.33
C PRO A 493 8.34 -2.94 -30.42
N ASN A 494 9.46 -2.57 -31.03
CA ASN A 494 10.72 -3.31 -30.89
C ASN A 494 11.61 -2.62 -29.83
N GLN A 495 12.75 -3.23 -29.46
CA GLN A 495 13.62 -2.65 -28.44
C GLN A 495 14.14 -1.25 -28.78
N ASN A 496 14.41 -0.95 -30.06
CA ASN A 496 14.86 0.38 -30.48
C ASN A 496 13.76 1.44 -30.26
N VAL A 497 12.49 1.10 -30.51
CA VAL A 497 11.35 1.99 -30.23
C VAL A 497 11.23 2.26 -28.73
N ILE A 498 11.44 1.25 -27.88
CA ILE A 498 11.44 1.39 -26.41
C ILE A 498 12.61 2.27 -25.95
N ASP A 499 13.84 1.92 -26.35
CA ASP A 499 15.07 2.60 -25.92
C ASP A 499 15.08 4.09 -26.32
N GLU A 500 14.69 4.41 -27.56
CA GLU A 500 14.59 5.80 -28.03
C GLU A 500 13.46 6.56 -27.33
N SER A 501 12.33 5.92 -27.02
CA SER A 501 11.23 6.55 -26.27
C SER A 501 11.64 6.90 -24.83
N VAL A 502 12.38 6.00 -24.16
CA VAL A 502 13.02 6.28 -22.85
C VAL A 502 14.06 7.39 -22.97
N ALA A 503 14.83 7.43 -24.06
CA ALA A 503 15.81 8.50 -24.29
C ALA A 503 15.17 9.88 -24.46
N VAL A 504 13.94 10.01 -24.97
CA VAL A 504 13.23 11.31 -25.05
C VAL A 504 13.08 11.92 -23.65
N PHE A 505 12.46 11.19 -22.73
CA PHE A 505 12.19 11.66 -21.36
C PHE A 505 13.47 11.77 -20.51
N ALA A 506 14.41 10.82 -20.65
CA ALA A 506 15.68 10.89 -19.94
C ALA A 506 16.55 12.11 -20.33
N ASN A 507 16.36 12.64 -21.55
CA ASN A 507 17.02 13.87 -22.01
C ASN A 507 16.14 15.13 -21.83
N ALA A 508 14.98 15.05 -21.19
CA ALA A 508 14.10 16.21 -21.01
C ALA A 508 14.80 17.34 -20.21
N PRO A 509 14.56 18.62 -20.51
CA PRO A 509 15.12 19.77 -19.81
C PRO A 509 14.41 20.05 -18.46
N VAL A 510 13.88 19.01 -17.81
CA VAL A 510 13.17 19.08 -16.54
C VAL A 510 14.18 18.84 -15.41
N ALA A 511 14.13 19.67 -14.37
CA ALA A 511 15.04 19.60 -13.23
C ALA A 511 14.32 18.96 -12.04
N ASN A 512 15.04 18.14 -11.28
CA ASN A 512 14.47 17.38 -10.16
C ASN A 512 15.08 17.82 -8.81
N PRO A 513 14.43 17.51 -7.67
CA PRO A 513 14.92 17.85 -6.33
C PRO A 513 16.35 17.39 -6.00
N ASP A 514 16.80 16.24 -6.52
CA ASP A 514 18.19 15.75 -6.35
C ASP A 514 19.25 16.59 -7.11
N GLY A 515 18.80 17.49 -7.99
CA GLY A 515 19.65 18.29 -8.88
C GLY A 515 20.03 17.59 -10.18
N SER A 516 19.46 16.42 -10.47
CA SER A 516 19.53 15.78 -11.79
C SER A 516 18.59 16.44 -12.80
N MET A 517 18.69 15.98 -14.04
CA MET A 517 17.82 16.40 -15.14
C MET A 517 17.13 15.18 -15.78
N GLY A 518 16.01 15.45 -16.44
CA GLY A 518 15.22 14.46 -17.18
C GLY A 518 14.25 13.68 -16.29
N ILE A 519 13.27 13.08 -16.94
CA ILE A 519 12.23 12.24 -16.34
C ILE A 519 12.65 10.77 -16.48
N THR A 520 12.40 9.95 -15.47
CA THR A 520 12.55 8.49 -15.53
C THR A 520 11.32 7.90 -16.19
N PHE A 521 11.49 7.08 -17.23
CA PHE A 521 10.37 6.60 -18.03
C PHE A 521 10.26 5.08 -17.99
N HIS A 522 9.22 4.60 -17.31
CA HIS A 522 9.00 3.19 -17.02
C HIS A 522 8.02 2.59 -18.02
N LEU A 523 8.59 1.93 -19.04
CA LEU A 523 7.84 1.25 -20.09
C LEU A 523 7.72 -0.25 -19.77
N ASP A 524 6.51 -0.71 -19.44
CA ASP A 524 6.20 -2.12 -19.22
C ASP A 524 5.46 -2.70 -20.43
N LEU A 525 6.10 -3.61 -21.17
CA LEU A 525 5.50 -4.32 -22.31
C LEU A 525 4.95 -5.67 -21.81
N ASP A 526 3.68 -5.68 -21.41
CA ASP A 526 3.08 -6.79 -20.67
C ASP A 526 2.42 -7.82 -21.63
N ASP A 527 1.20 -7.55 -22.11
CA ASP A 527 0.34 -8.59 -22.68
C ASP A 527 0.18 -8.54 -24.22
N VAL A 528 -0.01 -9.75 -24.79
CA VAL A 528 -0.41 -9.93 -26.19
C VAL A 528 -1.93 -10.06 -26.26
N VAL A 529 -2.60 -8.97 -26.61
CA VAL A 529 -4.07 -8.95 -26.68
C VAL A 529 -4.60 -9.55 -28.00
N PRO A 530 -5.87 -9.98 -28.05
CA PRO A 530 -6.49 -10.50 -29.27
C PRO A 530 -6.39 -9.50 -30.43
N TYR A 531 -5.98 -9.99 -31.60
CA TYR A 531 -5.92 -9.16 -32.81
C TYR A 531 -7.33 -8.78 -33.27
N ASP A 532 -7.60 -7.47 -33.24
CA ASP A 532 -8.70 -6.86 -33.99
C ASP A 532 -8.12 -6.04 -35.15
N ASN A 533 -8.71 -6.15 -36.33
CA ASN A 533 -8.25 -5.41 -37.51
C ASN A 533 -8.93 -4.04 -37.65
N ASN A 534 -9.85 -3.67 -36.77
CA ASN A 534 -10.54 -2.38 -36.75
C ASN A 534 -11.34 -2.13 -35.45
N LEU A 535 -10.75 -1.45 -34.46
CA LEU A 535 -11.45 -1.08 -33.22
C LEU A 535 -12.63 -0.12 -33.51
N SER A 536 -13.88 -0.57 -33.34
CA SER A 536 -15.07 0.14 -33.83
C SER A 536 -16.40 -0.31 -33.18
N PRO A 537 -16.87 0.36 -32.10
CA PRO A 537 -16.44 1.68 -31.64
C PRO A 537 -15.16 1.66 -30.82
N VAL A 538 -14.22 2.55 -31.15
CA VAL A 538 -12.85 2.55 -30.61
C VAL A 538 -12.79 2.55 -29.07
N VAL A 539 -13.52 3.45 -28.39
CA VAL A 539 -13.52 3.50 -26.92
C VAL A 539 -14.15 2.24 -26.32
N THR A 540 -15.28 1.78 -26.85
CA THR A 540 -15.99 0.60 -26.32
C THR A 540 -15.12 -0.66 -26.38
N GLU A 541 -14.37 -0.83 -27.46
CA GLU A 541 -13.53 -2.01 -27.67
C GLU A 541 -12.17 -1.89 -26.97
N PHE A 542 -11.59 -0.69 -26.90
CA PHE A 542 -10.44 -0.42 -26.02
C PHE A 542 -10.81 -0.65 -24.54
N ASP A 543 -11.93 -0.14 -24.05
CA ASP A 543 -12.40 -0.37 -22.68
C ASP A 543 -12.63 -1.86 -22.41
N ALA A 544 -13.10 -2.64 -23.40
CA ALA A 544 -13.25 -4.08 -23.27
C ALA A 544 -11.90 -4.83 -23.19
N ILE A 545 -10.88 -4.36 -23.93
CA ILE A 545 -9.50 -4.85 -23.82
C ILE A 545 -8.91 -4.48 -22.45
N ARG A 546 -8.95 -3.19 -22.08
CA ARG A 546 -8.48 -2.67 -20.77
C ARG A 546 -9.06 -3.47 -19.61
N ASN A 547 -10.37 -3.69 -19.58
CA ASN A 547 -11.03 -4.40 -18.48
C ASN A 547 -10.75 -5.92 -18.45
N SER A 548 -10.09 -6.48 -19.48
CA SER A 548 -9.82 -7.93 -19.60
C SER A 548 -8.34 -8.30 -19.49
N TRP A 549 -7.43 -7.38 -19.83
CA TRP A 549 -5.98 -7.63 -19.95
C TRP A 549 -5.16 -6.76 -19.01
N PHE A 550 -5.43 -5.45 -18.98
CA PHE A 550 -4.68 -4.52 -18.12
C PHE A 550 -4.97 -4.75 -16.63
N ASN A 551 -3.95 -4.63 -15.78
CA ASN A 551 -4.09 -4.94 -14.34
C ASN A 551 -4.74 -3.77 -13.58
N PRO A 552 -6.00 -3.85 -13.11
CA PRO A 552 -6.71 -2.69 -12.53
C PRO A 552 -6.08 -2.13 -11.24
N LEU A 553 -5.13 -2.84 -10.60
CA LEU A 553 -4.38 -2.32 -9.45
C LEU A 553 -3.27 -1.33 -9.83
N ARG A 554 -2.83 -1.31 -11.10
CA ARG A 554 -1.86 -0.34 -11.62
C ARG A 554 -2.50 0.98 -12.06
N ARG A 555 -3.84 1.04 -12.14
CA ARG A 555 -4.57 2.21 -12.67
C ARG A 555 -4.25 3.57 -12.03
N PRO A 556 -4.03 3.70 -10.70
CA PRO A 556 -3.70 5.00 -10.09
C PRO A 556 -2.22 5.41 -10.26
N ILE A 557 -1.44 4.68 -11.07
CA ILE A 557 0.01 4.88 -11.25
C ILE A 557 0.36 4.90 -12.75
N TYR A 558 -0.25 4.03 -13.57
CA TYR A 558 0.12 3.81 -14.97
C TYR A 558 -0.86 4.48 -15.96
N HIS A 559 -0.31 5.14 -16.97
CA HIS A 559 -1.02 5.35 -18.23
C HIS A 559 -1.15 3.99 -18.95
N TYR A 560 -2.31 3.76 -19.58
CA TYR A 560 -2.58 2.51 -20.30
C TYR A 560 -2.61 2.74 -21.80
N MET A 561 -1.84 1.96 -22.55
CA MET A 561 -1.79 2.13 -24.00
C MET A 561 -1.77 0.83 -24.79
N LEU A 562 -2.35 0.87 -25.99
CA LEU A 562 -2.48 -0.27 -26.87
C LEU A 562 -1.90 -0.01 -28.26
N TRP A 563 -1.01 -0.88 -28.70
CA TRP A 563 -0.55 -0.97 -30.09
C TRP A 563 -1.53 -1.83 -30.91
N ALA A 564 -2.39 -1.18 -31.72
CA ALA A 564 -3.48 -1.80 -32.47
C ALA A 564 -3.35 -1.64 -34.01
N ASP A 565 -4.27 -2.25 -34.77
CA ASP A 565 -4.19 -2.22 -36.25
C ASP A 565 -4.67 -0.89 -36.87
N ARG A 566 -5.91 -0.51 -36.55
CA ARG A 566 -6.61 0.73 -36.93
C ARG A 566 -7.89 0.84 -36.09
N TYR A 567 -8.57 1.97 -36.18
CA TYR A 567 -9.88 2.16 -35.57
C TYR A 567 -10.85 2.90 -36.51
N SER A 568 -12.16 2.73 -36.27
CA SER A 568 -13.26 3.41 -36.98
C SER A 568 -13.21 3.36 -38.52
N GLY A 569 -12.53 2.36 -39.09
CA GLY A 569 -12.33 2.15 -40.53
C GLY A 569 -11.25 3.04 -41.16
N GLY A 570 -10.55 3.86 -40.36
CA GLY A 570 -9.58 4.85 -40.83
C GLY A 570 -8.15 4.32 -40.97
N THR A 571 -7.23 5.26 -41.20
CA THR A 571 -5.77 5.06 -41.25
C THR A 571 -5.04 6.05 -40.33
N SER A 572 -5.69 6.55 -39.28
CA SER A 572 -5.05 7.40 -38.26
C SER A 572 -3.85 6.67 -37.63
N SER A 573 -2.82 7.43 -37.30
CA SER A 573 -1.59 6.98 -36.65
C SER A 573 -1.81 6.62 -35.18
N GLY A 574 -2.69 7.33 -34.47
CA GLY A 574 -3.05 7.06 -33.08
C GLY A 574 -4.32 7.80 -32.64
N LEU A 575 -4.60 7.72 -31.34
CA LEU A 575 -5.65 8.48 -30.65
C LEU A 575 -5.41 8.44 -29.13
N SER A 576 -5.17 9.59 -28.50
CA SER A 576 -5.39 9.78 -27.07
C SER A 576 -6.89 9.94 -26.77
N PHE A 577 -7.33 9.42 -25.63
CA PHE A 577 -8.74 9.46 -25.23
C PHE A 577 -9.09 10.65 -24.32
N GLY A 578 -8.42 11.79 -24.53
CA GLY A 578 -8.62 13.06 -23.83
C GLY A 578 -7.34 13.92 -23.82
N ILE A 579 -7.46 15.15 -23.30
CA ILE A 579 -6.33 16.02 -22.93
C ILE A 579 -6.24 16.03 -21.41
N ASP A 580 -5.04 15.88 -20.85
CA ASP A 580 -4.84 15.54 -19.42
C ASP A 580 -5.60 14.25 -19.09
N ALA A 581 -5.01 13.13 -19.50
CA ALA A 581 -5.69 11.84 -19.59
C ALA A 581 -4.72 10.67 -19.32
N ALA A 582 -5.26 9.47 -19.13
CA ALA A 582 -4.49 8.30 -18.71
C ALA A 582 -4.60 7.09 -19.65
N ASP A 583 -5.19 7.22 -20.85
CA ASP A 583 -5.39 6.13 -21.82
C ASP A 583 -5.16 6.61 -23.27
N PHE A 584 -4.43 5.82 -24.09
CA PHE A 584 -4.25 6.13 -25.53
C PHE A 584 -4.02 4.89 -26.40
N ILE A 585 -4.06 5.03 -27.73
CA ILE A 585 -3.74 3.96 -28.69
C ILE A 585 -2.80 4.44 -29.81
N VAL A 586 -1.95 3.54 -30.30
CA VAL A 586 -1.14 3.72 -31.51
C VAL A 586 -1.60 2.71 -32.56
N THR A 587 -1.94 3.18 -33.75
CA THR A 587 -2.71 2.44 -34.77
C THR A 587 -2.08 2.45 -36.17
N LEU A 588 -0.77 2.28 -36.24
CA LEU A 588 0.03 2.24 -37.47
C LEU A 588 -0.11 0.93 -38.27
N GLY A 589 -1.02 0.01 -37.90
CA GLY A 589 -1.12 -1.33 -38.49
C GLY A 589 -1.45 -1.34 -39.99
N GLY A 590 -2.18 -0.36 -40.50
CA GLY A 590 -2.38 -0.19 -41.95
C GLY A 590 -1.14 0.29 -42.72
N TRP A 591 -0.23 0.99 -42.05
CA TRP A 591 0.78 1.84 -42.69
C TRP A 591 1.90 1.06 -43.37
N ASN A 592 2.54 1.70 -44.36
CA ASN A 592 3.69 1.18 -45.10
C ASN A 592 3.38 -0.17 -45.79
N GLY A 593 2.13 -0.33 -46.26
CA GLY A 593 1.67 -1.57 -46.88
C GLY A 593 1.26 -2.66 -45.88
N ASN A 594 0.66 -2.28 -44.75
CA ASN A 594 0.31 -3.13 -43.60
C ASN A 594 1.52 -3.69 -42.83
N ASN A 595 2.64 -2.96 -42.81
CA ASN A 595 3.85 -3.38 -42.10
C ASN A 595 3.92 -2.91 -40.64
N GLY A 596 2.97 -2.06 -40.20
CA GLY A 596 2.89 -1.59 -38.81
C GLY A 596 3.63 -0.28 -38.53
N GLY A 597 3.93 0.53 -39.57
CA GLY A 597 4.76 1.72 -39.42
C GLY A 597 6.26 1.44 -39.40
N THR A 598 7.06 2.48 -39.67
CA THR A 598 8.50 2.49 -39.36
C THR A 598 8.75 2.80 -37.89
N ASP A 599 9.96 2.52 -37.39
CA ASP A 599 10.33 2.79 -35.99
C ASP A 599 10.20 4.28 -35.64
N ASN A 600 10.57 5.19 -36.56
CA ASN A 600 10.37 6.64 -36.40
C ASN A 600 8.88 7.02 -36.25
N GLN A 601 8.00 6.43 -37.07
CA GLN A 601 6.55 6.63 -36.95
C GLN A 601 6.04 6.07 -35.61
N LYS A 602 6.52 4.89 -35.18
CA LYS A 602 6.14 4.31 -33.88
C LYS A 602 6.56 5.18 -32.70
N ILE A 603 7.83 5.60 -32.64
CA ILE A 603 8.37 6.45 -31.57
C ILE A 603 7.58 7.76 -31.51
N GLY A 604 7.57 8.51 -32.61
CA GLY A 604 7.01 9.86 -32.58
C GLY A 604 5.49 9.90 -32.45
N THR A 605 4.74 8.91 -32.96
CA THR A 605 3.31 8.78 -32.63
C THR A 605 3.12 8.41 -31.15
N PHE A 606 3.86 7.44 -30.61
CA PHE A 606 3.75 7.08 -29.20
C PHE A 606 3.99 8.28 -28.25
N ILE A 607 5.04 9.06 -28.50
CA ILE A 607 5.36 10.26 -27.72
C ILE A 607 4.30 11.36 -27.93
N HIS A 608 3.71 11.46 -29.12
CA HIS A 608 2.64 12.43 -29.42
C HIS A 608 1.35 12.10 -28.65
N GLU A 609 0.86 10.86 -28.72
CA GLU A 609 -0.36 10.45 -28.01
C GLU A 609 -0.18 10.52 -26.48
N LEU A 610 1.01 10.17 -25.98
CA LEU A 610 1.35 10.39 -24.57
C LEU A 610 1.40 11.88 -24.22
N GLY A 611 1.81 12.75 -25.14
CA GLY A 611 1.81 14.20 -24.91
C GLY A 611 0.41 14.76 -24.67
N HIS A 612 -0.62 14.25 -25.36
CA HIS A 612 -2.01 14.58 -25.06
C HIS A 612 -2.45 14.14 -23.66
N ASN A 613 -2.08 12.92 -23.26
CA ASN A 613 -2.24 12.44 -21.89
C ASN A 613 -1.56 13.38 -20.88
N LEU A 614 -0.40 13.94 -21.23
CA LEU A 614 0.37 14.90 -20.43
C LEU A 614 -0.05 16.37 -20.63
N ASN A 615 -1.29 16.64 -21.07
CA ASN A 615 -1.91 17.96 -21.26
C ASN A 615 -1.39 18.82 -22.44
N LEU A 616 -0.63 18.26 -23.38
CA LEU A 616 -0.19 18.98 -24.58
C LEU A 616 -1.19 18.89 -25.75
N ARG A 617 -1.28 19.96 -26.53
CA ARG A 617 -2.04 20.06 -27.78
C ARG A 617 -1.10 20.17 -28.99
N HIS A 618 -1.67 20.18 -30.20
CA HIS A 618 -0.92 20.25 -31.46
C HIS A 618 -0.03 21.49 -31.68
N GLY A 619 -0.29 22.54 -30.92
CA GLY A 619 0.54 23.74 -30.80
C GLY A 619 1.05 23.98 -29.38
N GLY A 620 1.04 22.97 -28.51
CA GLY A 620 1.45 23.05 -27.11
C GLY A 620 0.28 23.45 -26.24
N GLY A 621 0.12 24.75 -26.01
CA GLY A 621 -1.04 25.32 -25.29
C GLY A 621 -2.28 25.58 -26.16
N ASP A 622 -2.23 25.31 -27.47
CA ASP A 622 -3.30 25.56 -28.43
C ASP A 622 -3.41 24.46 -29.49
N ASP A 623 -4.51 24.42 -30.24
CA ASP A 623 -4.74 23.42 -31.30
C ASP A 623 -4.14 23.84 -32.67
N VAL A 624 -3.30 24.89 -32.71
CA VAL A 624 -2.73 25.41 -33.97
C VAL A 624 -1.52 24.55 -34.36
N ASN A 625 -1.76 23.61 -35.27
CA ASN A 625 -0.73 22.73 -35.79
C ASN A 625 0.20 23.44 -36.83
N TYR A 626 1.24 22.73 -37.28
CA TYR A 626 2.23 23.14 -38.29
C TYR A 626 2.96 24.47 -38.03
N LYS A 627 2.98 24.97 -36.78
CA LYS A 627 3.68 26.20 -36.40
C LYS A 627 5.21 26.07 -36.59
N PRO A 628 5.88 26.90 -37.41
CA PRO A 628 7.33 26.81 -37.59
C PRO A 628 8.15 27.15 -36.33
N ASN A 629 7.54 27.88 -35.39
CA ASN A 629 8.10 28.22 -34.08
C ASN A 629 7.63 27.28 -32.96
N TYR A 630 7.24 26.04 -33.29
CA TYR A 630 6.86 24.99 -32.34
C TYR A 630 7.57 23.68 -32.68
N LEU A 631 8.80 23.54 -32.16
CA LEU A 631 9.69 22.41 -32.42
C LEU A 631 9.40 21.26 -31.46
N SER A 632 8.27 20.59 -31.71
CA SER A 632 7.72 19.53 -30.86
C SER A 632 7.11 18.42 -31.71
N VAL A 633 7.24 17.16 -31.27
CA VAL A 633 6.56 16.01 -31.91
C VAL A 633 5.04 16.08 -31.82
N MET A 634 4.50 16.95 -30.94
CA MET A 634 3.07 17.30 -30.92
C MET A 634 2.62 18.03 -32.20
N SER A 635 3.54 18.64 -32.96
CA SER A 635 3.22 19.13 -34.30
C SER A 635 3.34 18.00 -35.32
N TYR A 636 2.35 17.90 -36.20
CA TYR A 636 2.38 17.03 -37.38
C TYR A 636 3.54 17.33 -38.34
N SER A 637 4.17 18.52 -38.23
CA SER A 637 5.44 18.83 -38.91
C SER A 637 6.58 17.85 -38.58
N PHE A 638 6.50 17.21 -37.40
CA PHE A 638 7.57 16.40 -36.81
C PHE A 638 7.09 15.04 -36.26
N GLN A 639 5.81 14.85 -35.91
CA GLN A 639 5.26 13.62 -35.29
C GLN A 639 5.81 12.32 -35.88
N THR A 640 5.75 12.10 -37.21
CA THR A 640 6.14 10.81 -37.82
C THR A 640 7.63 10.72 -38.21
N ARG A 641 8.37 11.83 -38.17
CA ARG A 641 9.69 11.99 -38.81
C ARG A 641 10.78 12.48 -37.86
N GLY A 642 10.38 12.98 -36.69
CA GLY A 642 11.20 13.67 -35.71
C GLY A 642 11.68 15.04 -36.16
N ILE A 643 12.22 15.79 -35.21
CA ILE A 643 12.89 17.07 -35.44
C ILE A 643 14.30 16.77 -35.93
N LYS A 644 14.76 17.46 -36.98
CA LYS A 644 16.15 17.33 -37.44
C LYS A 644 17.06 18.04 -36.42
N GLY A 645 17.89 17.31 -35.69
CA GLY A 645 18.85 17.85 -34.73
C GLY A 645 20.30 17.80 -35.23
N PRO A 646 21.25 18.33 -34.44
CA PRO A 646 22.67 18.43 -34.82
C PRO A 646 23.39 17.07 -34.97
N ALA A 647 22.89 16.01 -34.33
CA ALA A 647 23.45 14.66 -34.37
C ALA A 647 22.66 13.66 -35.23
N GLY A 648 21.47 14.04 -35.71
CA GLY A 648 20.52 13.14 -36.36
C GLY A 648 19.08 13.59 -36.10
N THR A 649 18.10 12.76 -36.45
CA THR A 649 16.71 12.94 -36.02
C THR A 649 16.60 12.84 -34.50
N VAL A 650 15.79 13.70 -33.89
CA VAL A 650 15.47 13.70 -32.45
C VAL A 650 13.95 13.74 -32.31
N PHE A 651 13.39 12.90 -31.44
CA PHE A 651 12.01 13.04 -30.98
C PHE A 651 12.06 13.79 -29.65
N ASP A 652 11.32 14.88 -29.54
CA ASP A 652 11.40 15.82 -28.42
C ASP A 652 10.11 16.64 -28.34
N TYR A 653 9.78 17.11 -27.14
CA TYR A 653 8.87 18.25 -27.00
C TYR A 653 9.66 19.56 -26.99
N GLN A 654 9.00 20.69 -27.20
CA GLN A 654 9.69 21.96 -27.27
C GLN A 654 10.25 22.38 -25.89
N ARG A 655 11.55 22.73 -25.87
CA ARG A 655 12.35 22.97 -24.65
C ARG A 655 12.35 24.41 -24.11
N SER A 656 11.84 25.36 -24.89
CA SER A 656 11.80 26.78 -24.57
C SER A 656 10.91 27.52 -25.56
N ASP A 657 10.28 28.61 -25.14
CA ASP A 657 9.52 29.48 -26.05
C ASP A 657 10.43 30.14 -27.11
N LEU A 658 10.07 29.96 -28.37
CA LEU A 658 10.62 30.71 -29.50
C LEU A 658 9.84 32.01 -29.74
N GLN A 659 10.37 32.89 -30.59
CA GLN A 659 9.66 34.12 -30.94
C GLN A 659 8.30 33.82 -31.60
N ALA A 660 7.25 34.52 -31.17
CA ALA A 660 5.94 34.49 -31.83
C ALA A 660 6.03 35.09 -33.26
N LEU A 661 5.42 34.41 -34.23
CA LEU A 661 5.46 34.79 -35.65
C LEU A 661 4.14 35.47 -36.06
N ASP A 662 4.18 36.75 -36.40
CA ASP A 662 3.04 37.39 -37.11
C ASP A 662 3.19 37.12 -38.60
N GLU A 663 2.27 36.32 -39.14
CA GLU A 663 2.25 35.89 -40.54
C GLU A 663 2.03 37.04 -41.54
N ASN A 664 1.71 38.24 -41.04
CA ASN A 664 1.63 39.47 -41.84
C ASN A 664 2.93 40.29 -41.83
N LEU A 665 3.89 39.96 -40.95
CA LEU A 665 5.08 40.76 -40.66
C LEU A 665 6.32 39.86 -40.39
N LEU A 666 6.46 38.77 -41.13
CA LEU A 666 7.55 37.79 -40.97
C LEU A 666 8.91 38.39 -41.38
N SER A 667 9.92 38.28 -40.53
CA SER A 667 11.27 38.79 -40.80
C SER A 667 12.20 37.67 -41.25
N GLU A 668 12.53 37.66 -42.54
CA GLU A 668 13.41 36.64 -43.14
C GLU A 668 14.87 36.68 -42.61
N PRO A 669 15.49 37.86 -42.40
CA PRO A 669 16.84 37.92 -41.83
C PRO A 669 16.91 37.47 -40.37
N SER A 670 15.77 37.51 -39.67
CA SER A 670 15.66 37.07 -38.27
C SER A 670 15.27 35.59 -38.16
N GLY A 671 14.56 35.04 -39.15
CA GLY A 671 14.06 33.66 -39.12
C GLY A 671 13.19 33.43 -37.89
N LEU A 672 13.51 32.39 -37.11
CA LEU A 672 12.90 32.10 -35.81
C LEU A 672 13.50 32.87 -34.62
N ASN A 673 14.60 33.61 -34.84
CA ASN A 673 15.32 34.38 -33.81
C ASN A 673 15.65 33.56 -32.55
N ALA A 674 15.99 32.29 -32.73
CA ALA A 674 16.28 31.35 -31.65
C ALA A 674 17.68 31.56 -31.06
N GLY A 675 17.87 31.19 -29.78
CA GLY A 675 19.17 31.22 -29.12
C GLY A 675 20.10 30.08 -29.56
N PRO A 676 21.40 30.16 -29.20
CA PRO A 676 22.43 29.21 -29.64
C PRO A 676 22.19 27.76 -29.20
N GLU A 677 21.33 27.52 -28.22
CA GLU A 677 20.84 26.19 -27.81
C GLU A 677 20.11 25.45 -28.93
N TRP A 678 19.51 26.16 -29.90
CA TRP A 678 18.87 25.59 -31.08
C TRP A 678 19.83 25.35 -32.27
N ALA A 679 21.15 25.38 -32.03
CA ALA A 679 22.14 25.19 -33.08
C ALA A 679 22.09 23.79 -33.73
N GLY A 680 21.86 23.79 -35.05
CA GLY A 680 21.74 22.56 -35.84
C GLY A 680 20.35 21.90 -35.79
N TYR A 681 19.40 22.48 -35.06
CA TYR A 681 17.99 22.09 -35.15
C TYR A 681 17.36 22.62 -36.44
N GLY A 682 16.41 21.86 -36.97
CA GLY A 682 15.61 22.19 -38.14
C GLY A 682 14.15 22.50 -37.79
N THR A 683 13.51 23.29 -38.64
CA THR A 683 12.07 23.57 -38.61
C THR A 683 11.43 23.20 -39.94
N ALA A 684 10.09 23.20 -40.00
CA ALA A 684 9.32 23.12 -41.22
C ALA A 684 8.28 24.23 -41.28
N TYR A 685 8.03 24.75 -42.48
CA TYR A 685 7.02 25.77 -42.76
C TYR A 685 6.36 25.53 -44.12
N TYR A 686 5.24 26.19 -44.37
CA TYR A 686 4.49 26.04 -45.61
C TYR A 686 4.69 27.25 -46.55
N CYS A 687 4.81 26.97 -47.85
CA CYS A 687 4.72 27.98 -48.90
C CYS A 687 3.66 27.57 -49.92
N SER A 688 2.72 28.48 -50.16
CA SER A 688 1.50 28.23 -50.95
C SER A 688 1.73 27.68 -52.37
N GLU A 689 2.87 27.95 -52.99
CA GLU A 689 3.22 27.45 -54.34
C GLU A 689 4.08 26.18 -54.37
N ILE A 690 4.77 25.85 -53.27
CA ILE A 690 5.83 24.82 -53.21
C ILE A 690 5.49 23.66 -52.26
N GLY A 691 4.65 23.91 -51.25
CA GLY A 691 4.31 22.95 -50.20
C GLY A 691 5.15 23.14 -48.93
N ARG A 692 5.38 22.06 -48.19
CA ARG A 692 6.21 22.05 -46.97
C ARG A 692 7.70 22.21 -47.33
N ILE A 693 8.40 23.06 -46.61
CA ILE A 693 9.83 23.31 -46.76
C ILE A 693 10.52 23.13 -45.41
N GLU A 694 11.69 22.50 -45.42
CA GLU A 694 12.54 22.34 -44.24
C GLU A 694 13.63 23.42 -44.21
N ALA A 695 13.78 24.08 -43.06
CA ALA A 695 14.80 25.10 -42.81
C ALA A 695 15.64 24.75 -41.57
N VAL A 696 16.76 25.46 -41.37
CA VAL A 696 17.57 25.38 -40.14
C VAL A 696 17.21 26.58 -39.25
N VAL A 697 17.10 26.34 -37.94
CA VAL A 697 16.50 27.29 -36.99
C VAL A 697 17.35 28.56 -36.78
N LEU A 698 18.69 28.46 -36.94
CA LEU A 698 19.66 29.56 -36.74
C LEU A 698 20.10 30.28 -38.02
N ILE A 699 19.40 30.11 -39.15
CA ILE A 699 19.68 30.88 -40.36
C ILE A 699 18.50 31.80 -40.71
N ASN A 700 18.73 32.67 -41.68
CA ASN A 700 17.68 33.39 -42.37
C ASN A 700 16.73 32.40 -43.07
N ILE A 701 15.42 32.67 -43.00
CA ILE A 701 14.37 31.82 -43.56
C ILE A 701 13.63 32.62 -44.62
N ASP A 702 13.59 32.09 -45.85
CA ASP A 702 12.86 32.60 -47.02
C ASP A 702 11.37 32.28 -46.81
N TRP A 703 10.68 33.13 -46.03
CA TRP A 703 9.33 32.90 -45.54
C TRP A 703 8.28 33.00 -46.65
N ASP A 704 8.55 33.75 -47.74
CA ASP A 704 7.65 33.85 -48.91
C ASP A 704 8.04 32.97 -50.11
N CYS A 705 9.21 32.33 -50.04
CA CYS A 705 9.75 31.41 -51.03
C CYS A 705 10.11 32.05 -52.37
N SER A 706 10.50 33.33 -52.35
CA SER A 706 11.04 34.07 -53.49
C SER A 706 12.36 33.49 -54.05
N GLY A 707 13.07 32.67 -53.28
CA GLY A 707 14.44 32.22 -53.57
C GLY A 707 15.51 33.25 -53.18
N SER A 708 15.13 34.25 -52.38
CA SER A 708 16.00 35.30 -51.85
C SER A 708 15.66 35.61 -50.39
N ILE A 709 16.45 36.47 -49.74
CA ILE A 709 16.19 36.89 -48.36
C ILE A 709 15.98 38.40 -48.35
N ASP A 710 14.75 38.80 -48.08
CA ASP A 710 14.31 40.17 -48.09
C ASP A 710 14.75 40.92 -46.82
N GLY A 711 15.26 42.15 -47.00
CA GLY A 711 15.71 42.99 -45.89
C GLY A 711 14.57 43.64 -45.08
N GLY A 712 13.31 43.31 -45.39
CA GLY A 712 12.11 43.85 -44.77
C GLY A 712 11.31 42.80 -44.02
N THR A 713 9.99 42.91 -44.10
CA THR A 713 9.05 41.87 -43.64
C THR A 713 8.18 41.40 -44.79
N VAL A 714 7.97 40.09 -44.89
CA VAL A 714 7.08 39.43 -45.85
C VAL A 714 5.81 38.93 -45.16
N ALA A 715 4.84 38.43 -45.92
CA ALA A 715 3.56 38.00 -45.38
C ALA A 715 3.00 36.76 -46.08
N ASN A 716 3.17 35.59 -45.46
CA ASN A 716 2.80 34.27 -45.99
C ASN A 716 2.07 33.44 -44.91
N ASP A 717 1.20 32.52 -45.34
CA ASP A 717 0.57 31.48 -44.50
C ASP A 717 1.58 30.35 -44.31
N VAL A 718 2.27 30.35 -43.17
CA VAL A 718 3.42 29.45 -42.92
C VAL A 718 3.04 28.20 -42.14
N ASN A 719 1.81 28.13 -41.60
CA ASN A 719 1.26 26.94 -40.94
C ASN A 719 0.18 26.21 -41.76
N ASN A 720 -0.01 26.56 -43.04
CA ASN A 720 -0.98 25.93 -43.94
C ASN A 720 -2.44 26.06 -43.46
N SER A 721 -2.80 27.22 -42.93
CA SER A 721 -4.15 27.56 -42.44
C SER A 721 -5.15 27.93 -43.57
N GLY A 722 -4.88 27.48 -44.80
CA GLY A 722 -5.76 27.66 -45.96
C GLY A 722 -5.74 29.07 -46.56
N GLY A 723 -4.61 29.78 -46.43
CA GLY A 723 -4.43 31.18 -46.82
C GLY A 723 -4.88 32.19 -45.75
N SER A 724 -5.21 31.72 -44.55
CA SER A 724 -5.38 32.60 -43.38
C SER A 724 -4.01 33.04 -42.88
N ARG A 725 -3.95 34.13 -42.11
CA ARG A 725 -2.71 34.63 -41.48
C ARG A 725 -3.03 35.16 -40.10
N SER A 726 -2.19 34.79 -39.14
CA SER A 726 -2.43 34.92 -37.71
C SER A 726 -1.13 35.29 -36.98
N VAL A 727 -1.15 35.25 -35.64
CA VAL A 727 0.07 35.32 -34.83
C VAL A 727 0.28 33.96 -34.16
N LEU A 728 1.28 33.23 -34.63
CA LEU A 728 1.61 31.89 -34.15
C LEU A 728 2.40 32.02 -32.84
N GLN A 729 1.78 31.62 -31.73
CA GLN A 729 2.44 31.58 -30.43
C GLN A 729 3.32 30.33 -30.31
N SER A 730 4.46 30.48 -29.65
CA SER A 730 5.32 29.36 -29.25
C SER A 730 4.89 28.84 -27.87
N TYR A 731 5.38 27.66 -27.47
CA TYR A 731 5.02 27.05 -26.19
C TYR A 731 6.12 26.11 -25.66
N ASN A 732 6.58 26.30 -24.42
CA ASN A 732 7.52 25.40 -23.75
C ASN A 732 6.80 24.18 -23.15
N ASP A 733 6.69 23.10 -23.92
CA ASP A 733 5.98 21.88 -23.54
C ASP A 733 6.47 21.27 -22.22
N TRP A 734 7.79 21.08 -22.10
CA TRP A 734 8.40 20.37 -20.96
C TRP A 734 8.16 21.05 -19.61
N GLN A 735 7.83 22.34 -19.60
CA GLN A 735 7.50 23.10 -18.39
C GLN A 735 6.00 23.07 -18.04
N ASN A 736 5.14 22.58 -18.92
CA ASN A 736 3.68 22.65 -18.79
C ASN A 736 2.99 21.26 -18.86
N LEU A 737 3.74 20.18 -18.66
CA LEU A 737 3.19 18.83 -18.56
C LEU A 737 2.28 18.68 -17.34
N SER A 738 1.23 17.86 -17.46
CA SER A 738 0.46 17.33 -16.34
C SER A 738 0.77 15.85 -16.16
N PHE A 739 1.13 15.42 -14.96
CA PHE A 739 1.42 14.02 -14.65
C PHE A 739 0.20 13.27 -14.07
N SER A 740 -0.85 13.98 -13.66
CA SER A 740 -2.03 13.39 -13.00
C SER A 740 -2.93 12.54 -13.90
N GLY A 741 -2.72 12.58 -15.22
CA GLY A 741 -3.53 11.89 -16.22
C GLY A 741 -5.03 12.21 -16.11
N GLY A 742 -5.38 13.47 -15.88
CA GLY A 742 -6.76 13.93 -15.65
C GLY A 742 -7.27 13.67 -14.23
N GLY A 743 -6.37 13.58 -13.25
CA GLY A 743 -6.69 13.16 -11.89
C GLY A 743 -7.10 11.69 -11.78
N VAL A 744 -6.53 10.82 -12.61
CA VAL A 744 -6.67 9.36 -12.51
C VAL A 744 -5.44 8.73 -11.84
N ILE A 745 -4.27 9.31 -12.09
CA ILE A 745 -2.99 8.94 -11.47
C ILE A 745 -2.80 9.80 -10.21
N GLY A 746 -2.20 9.21 -9.18
CA GLY A 746 -1.84 9.88 -7.93
C GLY A 746 -2.90 9.87 -6.83
N ALA A 747 -2.60 10.53 -5.71
CA ALA A 747 -3.40 10.46 -4.48
C ALA A 747 -4.80 11.08 -4.56
N GLY A 748 -5.05 11.94 -5.55
CA GLY A 748 -6.39 12.44 -5.87
C GLY A 748 -7.25 11.48 -6.72
N GLY A 749 -6.65 10.39 -7.22
CA GLY A 749 -7.24 9.48 -8.20
C GLY A 749 -8.37 8.61 -7.66
N ASP A 750 -9.61 8.93 -8.03
CA ASP A 750 -10.67 7.92 -8.01
C ASP A 750 -10.49 7.01 -9.23
N ALA A 751 -9.92 5.82 -9.00
CA ALA A 751 -9.69 4.81 -10.04
C ALA A 751 -10.98 4.29 -10.72
N LEU A 752 -12.18 4.75 -10.31
CA LEU A 752 -13.46 4.53 -10.97
C LEU A 752 -13.89 5.69 -11.89
N LEU A 753 -13.16 6.80 -11.95
CA LEU A 753 -13.33 7.87 -12.93
C LEU A 753 -12.88 7.41 -14.31
N VAL A 754 -13.76 6.69 -15.00
CA VAL A 754 -13.72 6.54 -16.45
C VAL A 754 -14.65 7.59 -17.04
N PRO A 755 -14.14 8.65 -17.71
CA PRO A 755 -14.97 9.62 -18.40
C PRO A 755 -15.85 8.91 -19.44
N THR A 756 -17.06 9.40 -19.71
CA THR A 756 -17.97 8.62 -20.56
C THR A 756 -17.42 8.52 -21.99
N PRO A 757 -17.74 7.45 -22.75
CA PRO A 757 -17.23 7.30 -24.11
C PRO A 757 -17.59 8.45 -25.07
N ALA A 758 -18.59 9.27 -24.74
CA ALA A 758 -18.93 10.47 -25.49
C ALA A 758 -18.00 11.64 -25.16
N ASP A 759 -17.61 11.81 -23.90
CA ASP A 759 -16.74 12.90 -23.45
C ASP A 759 -15.31 12.70 -23.99
N ARG A 760 -14.79 11.47 -23.88
CA ARG A 760 -13.45 11.07 -24.35
C ARG A 760 -13.18 11.30 -25.84
N ILE A 761 -14.22 11.22 -26.69
CA ILE A 761 -14.12 11.42 -28.15
C ILE A 761 -14.52 12.86 -28.54
N ALA A 762 -15.20 13.60 -27.67
CA ALA A 762 -15.56 15.00 -27.94
C ALA A 762 -14.37 15.95 -27.79
N GLU A 763 -13.35 15.57 -27.01
CA GLU A 763 -12.19 16.41 -26.69
C GLU A 763 -11.02 16.27 -27.68
N LEU A 764 -10.88 15.13 -28.37
CA LEU A 764 -9.85 14.90 -29.39
C LEU A 764 -10.42 14.24 -30.66
N GLY A 765 -9.93 14.70 -31.81
CA GLY A 765 -10.26 14.17 -33.13
C GLY A 765 -9.38 12.98 -33.51
N PRO A 766 -9.61 12.35 -34.68
CA PRO A 766 -8.65 11.42 -35.25
C PRO A 766 -7.42 12.14 -35.79
N GLU A 767 -6.25 11.63 -35.41
CA GLU A 767 -4.92 12.16 -35.70
C GLU A 767 -4.43 11.86 -37.14
N LEU A 768 -3.14 12.13 -37.43
CA LEU A 768 -2.54 12.00 -38.76
C LEU A 768 -2.89 10.70 -39.48
N THR A 769 -3.33 10.78 -40.74
CA THR A 769 -3.58 9.63 -41.62
C THR A 769 -2.43 9.33 -42.57
N GLU A 770 -2.35 8.09 -43.08
CA GLU A 770 -1.34 7.66 -44.08
C GLU A 770 -1.34 8.54 -45.35
N GLU A 771 -2.51 9.10 -45.76
CA GLU A 771 -2.59 10.04 -46.88
C GLU A 771 -2.00 11.42 -46.56
N GLN A 772 -2.08 11.88 -45.31
CA GLN A 772 -1.53 13.17 -44.87
C GLN A 772 0.00 13.12 -44.71
N ASP A 773 0.57 12.06 -44.11
CA ASP A 773 2.03 11.88 -44.05
C ASP A 773 2.64 11.74 -45.46
N ALA A 774 1.88 11.18 -46.42
CA ALA A 774 2.30 11.14 -47.83
C ALA A 774 2.14 12.50 -48.57
N ALA A 775 1.14 13.32 -48.22
CA ALA A 775 0.85 14.59 -48.88
C ALA A 775 1.72 15.76 -48.39
N HIS A 776 2.21 15.70 -47.16
CA HIS A 776 3.12 16.70 -46.57
C HIS A 776 4.59 16.24 -46.57
N GLY A 777 4.92 15.24 -47.41
CA GLY A 777 6.11 14.40 -47.27
C GLY A 777 7.30 14.69 -48.16
#